data_AF-A0AAD6YBY9-F1
#
_entry.id   AF-A0AAD6YBY9-F1
#
_cell.length_a   1.000
_cell.length_b   1.000
_cell.length_c   1.000
_cell.angle_alpha   90.00
_cell.angle_beta   90.00
_cell.angle_gamma   90.00
#
_symmetry.space_group_name_H-M   'P 1'
#
loop_
_entity.id
_entity.type
_entity.pdbx_description
1 polymer ?
#
loop_
_entity_poly.entity_id
_entity_poly.type
_entity_poly.pdbx_seq_one_letter_code
_entity_poly.pdbx_strand_id
1 'polypeptide(L)'
;MARISPRKPHPHSVDLLRNSDSSIPLGPFDGTVAAHAQIGAQHYFITTNTNYVPAVPSLEIPHKVYLRTDMRYGTDDPTLWPQQYTAFYCHLPLISKKGARRELDIMWWTPSESDFEIGSAVTRGLGRLKQSQFSKFLPLVNELVPQCKALRQKSPALAIPLFGQLIQQLVMWIEQLQSLPTTYPKMLFAITSLQRTFLELDALYIYMTVYKERMDNYMADTNAEVGQFVGAFTTVPTVVQQFWGAGVPIWFVRPYEVFDKENILAVVHLQEPRLGLYDPDEHAQGAPPALYTGNSTQDKIAAIHHAARKTPWYTDPFETGFTRPRSPPPTAASASTSRPVPPPSVPVSSSFRAVGQQNQRQKPRYNPYPVKAPAKAPATAPCPTAKTDRDKFAALAVVEMPPSIPSMADALAKVDRSVIPYTSNGADRRYVLPEPALLVNTTPDRRRKFLHHWSLLRDGFLYLLTQHHPRLLSAPEWRDVLEGLLTERGRAGSRTQRRSLKLEDLIRPALEASNVASIEGLPVPLDHLPHFTVEKTREIVWLVAETSFRFEFCALDRRASGKDRLDEVRTCFAGHMLVGPPLHLSKQGWAAPALEERHRYVGRAAFLMLDWTTKSARPDIINHVKNLHFHWSLSDMQLLETAVCRHYTQAFWEYFGRAAVLPMRLEHELDKEEGEI
;
A
#
# COMPACT_ATOMS: atom_id res chain seq x y z
N MET A 1 -14.25 44.77 -7.21
CA MET A 1 -13.08 45.61 -6.90
C MET A 1 -13.42 46.54 -5.74
N ALA A 2 -13.17 46.13 -4.51
CA ALA A 2 -13.22 47.03 -3.35
C ALA A 2 -11.83 47.66 -3.19
N ARG A 3 -11.75 49.00 -3.26
CA ARG A 3 -10.51 49.74 -3.00
C ARG A 3 -10.17 49.60 -1.52
N ILE A 4 -9.13 48.82 -1.22
CA ILE A 4 -8.53 48.75 0.12
C ILE A 4 -7.76 50.06 0.30
N SER A 5 -8.20 50.91 1.22
CA SER A 5 -7.43 52.07 1.68
C SER A 5 -6.07 51.60 2.23
N PRO A 6 -4.96 52.32 1.97
CA PRO A 6 -3.67 52.00 2.58
C PRO A 6 -3.82 52.14 4.10
N ARG A 7 -3.76 51.02 4.83
CA ARG A 7 -3.69 51.02 6.30
C ARG A 7 -2.45 51.81 6.70
N LYS A 8 -2.59 52.76 7.63
CA LYS A 8 -1.43 53.42 8.25
C LYS A 8 -0.49 52.33 8.82
N PRO A 9 0.84 52.43 8.63
CA PRO A 9 1.78 51.45 9.16
C PRO A 9 1.66 51.37 10.68
N HIS A 10 1.76 50.15 11.23
CA HIS A 10 1.72 49.92 12.68
C HIS A 10 2.92 50.64 13.33
N PRO A 11 2.79 51.23 14.54
CA PRO A 11 3.89 51.95 15.20
C PRO A 11 5.19 51.14 15.28
N HIS A 12 5.08 49.84 15.62
CA HIS A 12 6.20 48.90 15.64
C HIS A 12 6.86 48.68 14.28
N SER A 13 6.13 48.83 13.16
CA SER A 13 6.72 48.72 11.82
C SER A 13 7.65 49.88 11.50
N VAL A 14 7.40 51.08 12.06
CA VAL A 14 8.23 52.26 11.81
C VAL A 14 9.53 52.21 12.62
N ASP A 15 9.46 51.72 13.86
CA ASP A 15 10.61 51.62 14.76
C ASP A 15 11.66 50.59 14.29
N LEU A 16 11.27 49.58 13.51
CA LEU A 16 12.23 48.65 12.89
C LEU A 16 13.24 49.32 11.96
N LEU A 17 13.00 50.55 11.50
CA LEU A 17 13.91 51.29 10.63
C LEU A 17 14.89 52.20 11.40
N ARG A 18 14.87 52.21 12.73
CA ARG A 18 15.64 53.18 13.54
C ARG A 18 17.17 53.10 13.35
N ASN A 19 17.68 51.95 12.94
CA ASN A 19 19.11 51.69 12.69
C ASN A 19 19.43 51.55 11.19
N SER A 20 18.49 51.89 10.29
CA SER A 20 18.65 51.68 8.85
C SER A 20 19.83 52.47 8.29
N ASP A 21 20.83 51.78 7.76
CA ASP A 21 21.98 52.37 7.07
C ASP A 21 22.40 51.53 5.86
N SER A 22 22.12 52.03 4.66
CA SER A 22 22.45 51.34 3.40
C SER A 22 23.95 51.33 3.07
N SER A 23 24.78 52.07 3.82
CA SER A 23 26.24 52.09 3.62
C SER A 23 26.96 50.96 4.36
N ILE A 24 26.29 50.33 5.33
CA ILE A 24 26.86 49.24 6.14
C ILE A 24 26.50 47.89 5.51
N PRO A 25 27.48 47.00 5.26
CA PRO A 25 27.20 45.63 4.81
C PRO A 25 26.32 44.88 5.80
N LEU A 26 25.27 44.23 5.30
CA LEU A 26 24.35 43.45 6.14
C LEU A 26 25.01 42.15 6.62
N GLY A 27 24.90 41.89 7.91
CA GLY A 27 25.27 40.63 8.54
C GLY A 27 24.11 39.64 8.62
N PRO A 28 24.34 38.44 9.19
CA PRO A 28 23.35 37.36 9.25
C PRO A 28 22.08 37.68 10.04
N PHE A 29 22.13 38.66 10.95
CA PHE A 29 20.99 39.05 11.79
C PHE A 29 20.27 40.29 11.28
N ASP A 30 20.83 40.95 10.28
CA ASP A 30 20.29 42.13 9.61
C ASP A 30 19.28 41.71 8.53
N GLY A 31 18.71 42.69 7.80
CA GLY A 31 17.75 42.39 6.74
C GLY A 31 17.71 43.44 5.65
N THR A 32 17.72 42.99 4.38
CA THR A 32 17.35 43.85 3.26
C THR A 32 15.89 44.28 3.40
N VAL A 33 15.05 43.37 3.91
CA VAL A 33 13.71 43.66 4.40
C VAL A 33 13.48 43.00 5.77
N ALA A 34 12.54 43.53 6.52
CA ALA A 34 11.97 42.89 7.71
C ALA A 34 10.46 43.04 7.75
N ALA A 35 9.78 42.23 8.56
CA ALA A 35 8.36 42.39 8.83
C ALA A 35 8.08 42.37 10.32
N HIS A 36 7.08 43.14 10.74
CA HIS A 36 6.44 43.00 12.04
C HIS A 36 5.33 41.95 11.93
N ALA A 37 5.26 41.05 12.92
CA ALA A 37 4.21 40.05 13.04
C ALA A 37 3.60 40.13 14.44
N GLN A 38 2.27 40.05 14.52
CA GLN A 38 1.57 39.88 15.79
C GLN A 38 1.07 38.44 15.88
N ILE A 39 1.44 37.76 16.95
CA ILE A 39 1.16 36.34 17.17
C ILE A 39 0.45 36.23 18.53
N GLY A 40 -0.86 36.04 18.49
CA GLY A 40 -1.69 36.19 19.69
C GLY A 40 -1.55 37.60 20.29
N ALA A 41 -1.12 37.67 21.54
CA ALA A 41 -0.86 38.93 22.24
C ALA A 41 0.60 39.41 22.14
N GLN A 42 1.50 38.65 21.52
CA GLN A 42 2.93 38.95 21.45
C GLN A 42 3.31 39.55 20.10
N HIS A 43 4.32 40.42 20.11
CA HIS A 43 4.84 41.07 18.91
C HIS A 43 6.22 40.53 18.57
N TYR A 44 6.46 40.33 17.29
CA TYR A 44 7.69 39.79 16.75
C TYR A 44 8.19 40.65 15.60
N PHE A 45 9.49 40.59 15.36
CA PHE A 45 10.11 41.06 14.13
C PHE A 45 10.85 39.91 13.45
N ILE A 46 10.83 39.94 12.12
CA ILE A 46 11.38 38.89 11.28
C ILE A 46 12.36 39.53 10.31
N THR A 47 13.65 39.21 10.44
CA THR A 47 14.69 39.60 9.47
C THR A 47 14.97 38.46 8.50
N THR A 48 15.47 38.78 7.31
CA THR A 48 15.70 37.80 6.24
C THR A 48 16.82 38.23 5.29
N ASN A 49 17.44 37.23 4.66
CA ASN A 49 18.35 37.42 3.52
C ASN A 49 17.62 37.53 2.17
N THR A 50 16.29 37.43 2.14
CA THR A 50 15.46 37.59 0.94
C THR A 50 14.82 38.97 0.87
N ASN A 51 14.13 39.28 -0.23
CA ASN A 51 13.41 40.55 -0.41
C ASN A 51 11.93 40.50 -0.01
N TYR A 52 11.49 39.45 0.70
CA TYR A 52 10.11 39.29 1.16
C TYR A 52 10.05 38.50 2.47
N VAL A 53 8.96 38.65 3.22
CA VAL A 53 8.71 37.84 4.43
C VAL A 53 7.38 37.09 4.27
N PRO A 54 7.36 35.75 4.20
CA PRO A 54 6.13 34.98 4.16
C PRO A 54 5.41 35.06 5.51
N ALA A 55 4.07 35.00 5.47
CA ALA A 55 3.29 34.76 6.68
C ALA A 55 3.75 33.47 7.36
N VAL A 56 3.94 33.53 8.67
CA VAL A 56 4.39 32.37 9.46
C VAL A 56 3.24 31.37 9.51
N PRO A 57 3.43 30.10 9.06
CA PRO A 57 2.35 29.12 9.04
C PRO A 57 1.79 28.88 10.45
N SER A 58 0.46 29.00 10.56
CA SER A 58 -0.41 28.77 11.72
C SER A 58 0.32 28.71 13.06
N LEU A 59 0.53 29.87 13.67
CA LEU A 59 1.03 30.01 15.04
C LEU A 59 -0.07 29.73 16.10
N GLU A 60 -1.26 29.33 15.65
CA GLU A 60 -2.28 28.79 16.52
C GLU A 60 -1.81 27.44 17.07
N ILE A 61 -1.70 27.39 18.38
CA ILE A 61 -1.39 26.18 19.15
C ILE A 61 -2.74 25.63 19.65
N PRO A 62 -3.07 24.37 19.34
CA PRO A 62 -2.29 23.38 18.59
C PRO A 62 -2.37 23.55 17.06
N HIS A 63 -1.28 23.24 16.36
CA HIS A 63 -1.27 23.16 14.90
C HIS A 63 -2.23 22.06 14.44
N LYS A 64 -3.09 22.37 13.46
CA LYS A 64 -3.96 21.38 12.83
C LYS A 64 -3.60 21.25 11.35
N VAL A 65 -3.38 20.01 10.91
CA VAL A 65 -3.09 19.72 9.50
C VAL A 65 -4.27 19.03 8.86
N TYR A 66 -4.67 19.50 7.68
CA TYR A 66 -5.77 18.93 6.90
C TYR A 66 -5.31 18.59 5.49
N LEU A 67 -5.82 17.48 4.95
CA LEU A 67 -5.75 17.20 3.52
C LEU A 67 -6.79 18.05 2.80
N ARG A 68 -6.35 18.79 1.79
CA ARG A 68 -7.18 19.77 1.06
C ARG A 68 -7.77 19.18 -0.21
N THR A 69 -8.65 19.94 -0.86
CA THR A 69 -9.34 19.53 -2.11
C THR A 69 -8.37 19.24 -3.26
N ASP A 70 -7.23 19.92 -3.28
CA ASP A 70 -6.12 19.68 -4.22
C ASP A 70 -5.20 18.51 -3.81
N MET A 71 -5.55 17.78 -2.76
CA MET A 71 -4.78 16.69 -2.16
C MET A 71 -3.39 17.09 -1.65
N ARG A 72 -3.21 18.37 -1.30
CA ARG A 72 -2.02 18.90 -0.62
C ARG A 72 -2.37 19.32 0.81
N TYR A 73 -1.38 19.78 1.57
CA TYR A 73 -1.54 20.22 2.96
C TYR A 73 -1.48 21.76 3.11
N GLY A 74 -1.52 22.48 1.97
CA GLY A 74 -1.44 23.95 1.90
C GLY A 74 -0.20 24.51 2.58
N THR A 75 -0.37 25.45 3.52
CA THR A 75 0.75 26.07 4.26
C THR A 75 1.52 25.11 5.16
N ASP A 76 0.98 23.93 5.46
CA ASP A 76 1.70 22.88 6.19
C ASP A 76 2.52 21.96 5.27
N ASP A 77 2.37 22.08 3.94
CA ASP A 77 3.14 21.30 2.97
C ASP A 77 4.54 21.92 2.77
N PRO A 78 5.63 21.22 3.16
CA PRO A 78 7.00 21.75 3.03
C PRO A 78 7.43 22.04 1.60
N THR A 79 6.72 21.50 0.59
CA THR A 79 7.01 21.74 -0.83
C THR A 79 6.38 23.01 -1.39
N LEU A 80 5.51 23.66 -0.61
CA LEU A 80 4.73 24.81 -1.02
C LEU A 80 5.02 26.04 -0.17
N TRP A 81 5.28 25.86 1.12
CA TRP A 81 5.44 26.96 2.07
C TRP A 81 6.58 26.71 3.05
N PRO A 82 7.34 27.75 3.46
CA PRO A 82 8.42 27.59 4.43
C PRO A 82 7.90 27.08 5.76
N GLN A 83 8.63 26.13 6.35
CA GLN A 83 8.32 25.55 7.65
C GLN A 83 9.31 26.04 8.70
N GLN A 84 8.98 25.85 9.98
CA GLN A 84 9.96 26.02 11.05
C GLN A 84 11.07 24.98 10.90
N TYR A 85 12.33 25.42 11.01
CA TYR A 85 13.49 24.55 10.92
C TYR A 85 13.50 23.50 12.03
N THR A 86 13.81 22.26 11.65
CA THR A 86 14.09 21.17 12.60
C THR A 86 15.33 20.43 12.12
N ALA A 87 16.23 20.08 13.05
CA ALA A 87 17.46 19.37 12.69
C ALA A 87 17.19 17.98 12.07
N PHE A 88 16.10 17.33 12.48
CA PHE A 88 15.69 16.02 11.95
C PHE A 88 15.33 16.08 10.47
N TYR A 89 14.73 17.19 10.02
CA TYR A 89 14.34 17.45 8.63
C TYR A 89 15.13 18.63 8.03
N CYS A 90 16.44 18.66 8.28
CA CYS A 90 17.34 19.74 7.89
C CYS A 90 17.41 20.01 6.37
N HIS A 91 16.98 19.06 5.53
CA HIS A 91 16.96 19.18 4.07
C HIS A 91 15.72 19.90 3.52
N LEU A 92 14.60 19.94 4.24
CA LEU A 92 13.36 20.56 3.73
C LEU A 92 13.50 22.02 3.27
N PRO A 93 14.31 22.87 3.92
CA PRO A 93 14.52 24.25 3.46
C PRO A 93 15.15 24.35 2.07
N LEU A 94 15.79 23.27 1.59
CA LEU A 94 16.43 23.17 0.28
C LEU A 94 15.50 22.63 -0.81
N ILE A 95 14.21 22.41 -0.52
CA ILE A 95 13.23 22.13 -1.56
C ILE A 95 13.21 23.32 -2.52
N SER A 96 13.39 23.07 -3.82
CA SER A 96 13.37 24.14 -4.83
C SER A 96 12.02 24.84 -4.88
N LYS A 97 12.00 26.14 -5.19
CA LYS A 97 10.74 26.83 -5.52
C LYS A 97 10.24 26.43 -6.90
N LYS A 98 8.92 26.49 -7.09
CA LYS A 98 8.32 26.42 -8.43
C LYS A 98 8.98 27.45 -9.36
N GLY A 99 9.41 27.00 -10.54
CA GLY A 99 10.07 27.84 -11.54
C GLY A 99 11.58 28.07 -11.31
N ALA A 100 12.16 27.57 -10.23
CA ALA A 100 13.61 27.62 -10.00
C ALA A 100 14.38 26.75 -11.01
N ARG A 101 13.80 25.58 -11.34
CA ARG A 101 14.32 24.60 -12.29
C ARG A 101 13.21 24.22 -13.26
N ARG A 102 13.32 24.65 -14.51
CA ARG A 102 12.27 24.49 -15.54
C ARG A 102 11.98 23.02 -15.84
N GLU A 103 13.02 22.19 -15.79
CA GLU A 103 12.95 20.74 -15.94
C GLU A 103 12.07 20.07 -14.87
N LEU A 104 11.86 20.71 -13.73
CA LEU A 104 11.03 20.19 -12.64
C LEU A 104 9.61 20.75 -12.61
N ASP A 105 9.17 21.54 -13.60
CA ASP A 105 7.87 22.21 -13.54
C ASP A 105 6.67 21.24 -13.37
N ILE A 106 6.79 20.00 -13.86
CA ILE A 106 5.81 18.93 -13.66
C ILE A 106 5.60 18.58 -12.16
N MET A 107 6.56 18.89 -11.29
CA MET A 107 6.47 18.67 -9.84
C MET A 107 5.54 19.66 -9.13
N TRP A 108 5.13 20.74 -9.80
CA TRP A 108 4.11 21.69 -9.30
C TRP A 108 2.91 21.83 -10.24
N TRP A 109 2.71 20.83 -11.11
CA TRP A 109 1.54 20.74 -11.96
C TRP A 109 0.36 20.14 -11.19
N THR A 110 -0.84 20.68 -11.43
CA THR A 110 -2.10 20.16 -10.88
C THR A 110 -2.92 19.58 -12.03
N PRO A 111 -3.22 18.26 -12.02
CA PRO A 111 -3.99 17.63 -13.08
C PRO A 111 -5.44 18.13 -13.09
N SER A 112 -6.01 18.26 -14.27
CA SER A 112 -7.45 18.50 -14.46
C SER A 112 -8.18 17.18 -14.74
N GLU A 113 -9.52 17.18 -14.72
CA GLU A 113 -10.30 16.01 -15.16
C GLU A 113 -10.00 15.63 -16.62
N SER A 114 -9.57 16.59 -17.45
CA SER A 114 -9.18 16.30 -18.84
C SER A 114 -7.91 15.45 -18.94
N ASP A 115 -7.13 15.32 -17.86
CA ASP A 115 -5.94 14.48 -17.78
C ASP A 115 -6.23 13.05 -17.28
N PHE A 116 -7.50 12.76 -16.99
CA PHE A 116 -7.98 11.47 -16.48
C PHE A 116 -8.69 10.68 -17.57
N GLU A 117 -8.14 9.52 -17.91
CA GLU A 117 -8.64 8.65 -18.97
C GLU A 117 -9.44 7.48 -18.36
N ILE A 118 -10.75 7.46 -18.60
CA ILE A 118 -11.64 6.40 -18.10
C ILE A 118 -11.37 5.11 -18.87
N GLY A 119 -11.11 4.01 -18.14
CA GLY A 119 -10.68 2.74 -18.73
C GLY A 119 -11.82 1.94 -19.36
N SER A 120 -12.70 1.37 -18.52
CA SER A 120 -13.78 0.49 -18.96
C SER A 120 -15.15 1.18 -18.88
N ALA A 121 -15.96 1.03 -19.93
CA ALA A 121 -17.35 1.48 -19.94
C ALA A 121 -18.21 0.81 -18.85
N VAL A 122 -17.78 -0.37 -18.38
CA VAL A 122 -18.47 -1.17 -17.34
C VAL A 122 -18.18 -0.64 -15.93
N THR A 123 -17.04 0.00 -15.69
CA THR A 123 -16.65 0.54 -14.37
C THR A 123 -16.53 2.06 -14.44
N ARG A 124 -17.67 2.74 -14.59
CA ARG A 124 -17.72 4.20 -14.73
C ARG A 124 -17.12 4.89 -13.50
N GLY A 125 -16.18 5.81 -13.71
CA GLY A 125 -15.52 6.59 -12.64
C GLY A 125 -14.10 6.10 -12.28
N LEU A 126 -13.66 4.96 -12.83
CA LEU A 126 -12.27 4.50 -12.74
C LEU A 126 -11.51 4.80 -14.01
N GLY A 127 -10.27 5.26 -13.85
CA GLY A 127 -9.41 5.67 -14.95
C GLY A 127 -7.96 5.79 -14.54
N ARG A 128 -7.14 6.27 -15.46
CA ARG A 128 -5.69 6.41 -15.32
C ARG A 128 -5.26 7.83 -15.66
N LEU A 129 -4.05 8.18 -15.24
CA LEU A 129 -3.42 9.38 -15.75
C LEU A 129 -3.09 9.17 -17.23
N LYS A 130 -3.41 10.15 -18.07
CA LYS A 130 -3.02 10.11 -19.49
C LYS A 130 -1.52 9.86 -19.64
N GLN A 131 -1.17 8.95 -20.54
CA GLN A 131 0.22 8.56 -20.77
C GLN A 131 1.11 9.76 -21.12
N SER A 132 0.60 10.73 -21.88
CA SER A 132 1.34 11.95 -22.25
C SER A 132 1.77 12.81 -21.05
N GLN A 133 1.05 12.75 -19.93
CA GLN A 133 1.43 13.40 -18.68
C GLN A 133 2.32 12.50 -17.84
N PHE A 134 1.99 11.21 -17.74
CA PHE A 134 2.79 10.23 -16.99
C PHE A 134 4.25 10.19 -17.47
N SER A 135 4.48 10.18 -18.79
CA SER A 135 5.81 10.16 -19.39
C SER A 135 6.69 11.36 -19.03
N LYS A 136 6.14 12.44 -18.46
CA LYS A 136 6.92 13.60 -18.00
C LYS A 136 7.59 13.37 -16.64
N PHE A 137 7.04 12.48 -15.82
CA PHE A 137 7.62 12.16 -14.50
C PHE A 137 8.77 11.16 -14.61
N LEU A 138 8.65 10.20 -15.54
CA LEU A 138 9.52 9.03 -15.59
C LEU A 138 11.01 9.37 -15.78
N PRO A 139 11.43 10.29 -16.68
CA PRO A 139 12.84 10.65 -16.83
C PRO A 139 13.46 11.22 -15.56
N LEU A 140 12.72 12.07 -14.85
CA LEU A 140 13.17 12.71 -13.61
C LEU A 140 13.41 11.68 -12.51
N VAL A 141 12.47 10.73 -12.35
CA VAL A 141 12.61 9.65 -11.36
C VAL A 141 13.75 8.70 -11.74
N ASN A 142 13.88 8.36 -13.02
CA ASN A 142 14.94 7.48 -13.53
C ASN A 142 16.33 8.09 -13.42
N GLU A 143 16.44 9.42 -13.32
CA GLU A 143 17.70 10.10 -13.05
C GLU A 143 18.03 10.15 -11.54
N LEU A 144 17.08 10.62 -10.72
CA LEU A 144 17.32 10.87 -9.30
C LEU A 144 17.51 9.58 -8.49
N VAL A 145 16.72 8.54 -8.75
CA VAL A 145 16.73 7.31 -7.96
C VAL A 145 18.08 6.58 -8.01
N PRO A 146 18.70 6.35 -9.19
CA PRO A 146 20.04 5.75 -9.27
C PRO A 146 21.12 6.57 -8.55
N GLN A 147 21.09 7.90 -8.66
CA GLN A 147 22.05 8.78 -7.97
C GLN A 147 21.94 8.63 -6.45
N CYS A 148 20.72 8.63 -5.92
CA CYS A 148 20.47 8.44 -4.49
C CYS A 148 20.90 7.04 -4.01
N LYS A 149 20.63 5.99 -4.81
CA LYS A 149 21.10 4.62 -4.51
C LYS A 149 22.62 4.53 -4.48
N ALA A 150 23.30 5.15 -5.44
CA ALA A 150 24.76 5.18 -5.52
C ALA A 150 25.38 5.94 -4.34
N LEU A 151 24.82 7.09 -3.95
CA LEU A 151 25.26 7.85 -2.79
C LEU A 151 25.14 7.01 -1.50
N ARG A 152 24.00 6.34 -1.30
CA ARG A 152 23.77 5.47 -0.14
C ARG A 152 24.76 4.31 -0.05
N GLN A 153 25.15 3.73 -1.20
CA GLN A 153 26.15 2.66 -1.25
C GLN A 153 27.56 3.17 -0.90
N LYS A 154 27.92 4.37 -1.38
CA LYS A 154 29.23 4.99 -1.12
C LYS A 154 29.41 5.45 0.32
N SER A 155 28.32 5.83 0.99
CA SER A 155 28.37 6.39 2.34
C SER A 155 27.40 5.69 3.31
N PRO A 156 27.65 4.42 3.70
CA PRO A 156 26.79 3.69 4.64
C PRO A 156 26.71 4.36 6.02
N ALA A 157 27.77 5.07 6.44
CA ALA A 157 27.78 5.85 7.68
C ALA A 157 26.81 7.04 7.66
N LEU A 158 26.41 7.49 6.47
CA LEU A 158 25.41 8.54 6.24
C LEU A 158 24.05 7.95 5.83
N ALA A 159 23.81 6.65 6.07
CA ALA A 159 22.56 5.98 5.71
C ALA A 159 21.40 6.48 6.59
N ILE A 160 20.85 7.64 6.24
CA ILE A 160 19.62 8.17 6.83
C ILE A 160 18.49 7.21 6.42
N PRO A 161 17.76 6.58 7.36
CA PRO A 161 16.66 5.67 7.03
C PRO A 161 15.63 6.29 6.07
N LEU A 162 15.44 7.60 6.16
CA LEU A 162 14.58 8.39 5.28
C LEU A 162 14.93 8.25 3.79
N PHE A 163 16.21 8.15 3.40
CA PHE A 163 16.61 7.97 1.99
C PHE A 163 16.00 6.70 1.39
N GLY A 164 16.14 5.58 2.10
CA GLY A 164 15.60 4.29 1.64
C GLY A 164 14.08 4.33 1.54
N GLN A 165 13.43 4.97 2.52
CA GLN A 165 11.98 5.13 2.56
C GLN A 165 11.46 5.99 1.40
N LEU A 166 12.06 7.16 1.14
CA LEU A 166 11.65 8.06 0.05
C LEU A 166 11.87 7.42 -1.33
N ILE A 167 13.01 6.74 -1.54
CA ILE A 167 13.27 6.01 -2.79
C ILE A 167 12.19 4.94 -3.03
N GLN A 168 11.91 4.11 -2.02
CA GLN A 168 10.90 3.05 -2.13
C GLN A 168 9.52 3.63 -2.43
N GLN A 169 9.15 4.70 -1.71
CA GLN A 169 7.86 5.35 -1.86
C GLN A 169 7.70 6.00 -3.25
N LEU A 170 8.76 6.61 -3.77
CA LEU A 170 8.76 7.23 -5.10
C LEU A 170 8.56 6.21 -6.22
N VAL A 171 9.27 5.08 -6.15
CA VAL A 171 9.11 3.99 -7.12
C VAL A 171 7.70 3.41 -7.06
N MET A 172 7.14 3.23 -5.86
CA MET A 172 5.76 2.79 -5.70
C MET A 172 4.76 3.73 -6.37
N TRP A 173 4.93 5.05 -6.24
CA TRP A 173 4.03 6.01 -6.86
C TRP A 173 4.03 5.89 -8.39
N ILE A 174 5.21 5.71 -8.99
CA ILE A 174 5.36 5.51 -10.43
C ILE A 174 4.65 4.23 -10.88
N GLU A 175 4.94 3.10 -10.23
CA GLU A 175 4.32 1.82 -10.56
C GLU A 175 2.78 1.87 -10.43
N GLN A 176 2.27 2.56 -9.41
CA GLN A 176 0.84 2.72 -9.17
C GLN A 176 0.15 3.57 -10.25
N LEU A 177 0.70 4.75 -10.56
CA LEU A 177 0.11 5.64 -11.57
C LEU A 177 0.08 5.00 -12.96
N GLN A 178 1.05 4.13 -13.24
CA GLN A 178 1.09 3.35 -14.48
C GLN A 178 0.07 2.21 -14.47
N SER A 179 0.02 1.44 -13.37
CA SER A 179 -0.58 0.09 -13.37
C SER A 179 -2.00 0.03 -12.79
N LEU A 180 -2.39 0.95 -11.90
CA LEU A 180 -3.69 0.90 -11.24
C LEU A 180 -4.70 1.89 -11.82
N PRO A 181 -5.91 1.41 -12.17
CA PRO A 181 -7.04 2.28 -12.39
C PRO A 181 -7.50 2.81 -11.03
N THR A 182 -7.75 4.11 -10.94
CA THR A 182 -8.21 4.75 -9.70
C THR A 182 -9.31 5.76 -10.00
N THR A 183 -9.98 6.26 -8.98
CA THR A 183 -10.85 7.43 -9.07
C THR A 183 -10.01 8.70 -9.23
N TYR A 184 -10.52 9.73 -9.90
CA TYR A 184 -9.81 11.01 -10.08
C TYR A 184 -9.20 11.58 -8.77
N PRO A 185 -9.90 11.65 -7.63
CA PRO A 185 -9.30 12.13 -6.37
C PRO A 185 -8.10 11.31 -5.88
N LYS A 186 -8.13 9.98 -6.07
CA LYS A 186 -7.01 9.09 -5.70
C LYS A 186 -5.84 9.23 -6.66
N MET A 187 -6.09 9.39 -7.96
CA MET A 187 -5.05 9.73 -8.92
C MET A 187 -4.37 11.06 -8.55
N LEU A 188 -5.17 12.09 -8.23
CA LEU A 188 -4.67 13.39 -7.79
C LEU A 188 -3.80 13.25 -6.52
N PHE A 189 -4.27 12.50 -5.52
CA PHE A 189 -3.49 12.22 -4.31
C PHE A 189 -2.17 11.46 -4.58
N ALA A 190 -2.18 10.48 -5.48
CA ALA A 190 -0.96 9.77 -5.90
C ALA A 190 0.03 10.71 -6.60
N ILE A 191 -0.45 11.60 -7.49
CA ILE A 191 0.38 12.60 -8.17
C ILE A 191 0.98 13.57 -7.15
N THR A 192 0.19 14.17 -6.26
CA THR A 192 0.72 15.11 -5.26
C THR A 192 1.68 14.44 -4.29
N SER A 193 1.45 13.17 -3.96
CA SER A 193 2.37 12.38 -3.13
C SER A 193 3.66 12.03 -3.85
N LEU A 194 3.62 11.70 -5.15
CA LEU A 194 4.79 11.52 -6.00
C LEU A 194 5.63 12.79 -6.04
N GLN A 195 5.00 13.92 -6.36
CA GLN A 195 5.64 15.23 -6.45
C GLN A 195 6.34 15.59 -5.14
N ARG A 196 5.65 15.39 -4.01
CA ARG A 196 6.21 15.66 -2.68
C ARG A 196 7.41 14.78 -2.37
N THR A 197 7.27 13.47 -2.60
CA THR A 197 8.32 12.48 -2.36
C THR A 197 9.55 12.78 -3.21
N PHE A 198 9.35 13.15 -4.48
CA PHE A 198 10.44 13.53 -5.40
C PHE A 198 11.17 14.78 -4.91
N LEU A 199 10.44 15.87 -4.65
CA LEU A 199 11.03 17.15 -4.24
C LEU A 199 11.80 17.04 -2.92
N GLU A 200 11.29 16.25 -1.98
CA GLU A 200 11.99 15.99 -0.73
C GLU A 200 13.24 15.13 -0.93
N LEU A 201 13.17 14.09 -1.76
CA LEU A 201 14.34 13.23 -2.06
C LEU A 201 15.44 14.03 -2.78
N ASP A 202 15.08 14.89 -3.71
CA ASP A 202 16.00 15.77 -4.42
C ASP A 202 16.65 16.80 -3.45
N ALA A 203 15.86 17.43 -2.58
CA ALA A 203 16.38 18.33 -1.55
C ALA A 203 17.34 17.61 -0.59
N LEU A 204 17.02 16.38 -0.20
CA LEU A 204 17.87 15.55 0.64
C LEU A 204 19.17 15.16 -0.08
N TYR A 205 19.10 14.84 -1.38
CA TYR A 205 20.28 14.59 -2.19
C TYR A 205 21.20 15.82 -2.28
N ILE A 206 20.64 16.99 -2.55
CA ILE A 206 21.37 18.28 -2.62
C ILE A 206 21.97 18.64 -1.25
N TYR A 207 21.22 18.43 -0.17
CA TYR A 207 21.71 18.62 1.19
C TYR A 207 22.99 17.81 1.43
N MET A 208 22.94 16.51 1.13
CA MET A 208 24.05 15.61 1.42
C MET A 208 25.27 15.82 0.53
N THR A 209 25.08 16.29 -0.69
CA THR A 209 26.16 16.40 -1.69
C THR A 209 26.79 17.78 -1.76
N VAL A 210 26.08 18.83 -1.33
CA VAL A 210 26.52 20.22 -1.51
C VAL A 210 26.32 21.04 -0.23
N TYR A 211 25.10 21.10 0.30
CA TYR A 211 24.77 22.12 1.30
C TYR A 211 25.21 21.76 2.72
N LYS A 212 25.36 20.48 3.04
CA LYS A 212 25.91 20.06 4.33
C LYS A 212 27.31 20.64 4.55
N GLU A 213 28.20 20.48 3.56
CA GLU A 213 29.55 21.04 3.64
C GLU A 213 29.54 22.57 3.69
N ARG A 214 28.68 23.22 2.89
CA ARG A 214 28.54 24.68 2.91
C ARG A 214 28.06 25.22 4.27
N MET A 215 27.09 24.55 4.89
CA MET A 215 26.56 24.93 6.21
C MET A 215 27.54 24.64 7.34
N ASP A 216 28.34 23.57 7.23
CA ASP A 216 29.33 23.19 8.23
C ASP A 216 30.62 24.05 8.13
N ASN A 217 30.89 24.65 6.96
CA ASN A 217 32.08 25.45 6.72
C ASN A 217 31.93 26.91 7.20
N TYR A 218 32.28 27.15 8.46
CA TYR A 218 32.29 28.47 9.10
C TYR A 218 33.24 29.50 8.47
N MET A 219 34.10 29.10 7.52
CA MET A 219 35.14 29.94 6.89
C MET A 219 34.87 30.26 5.41
N ALA A 220 33.72 29.83 4.84
CA ALA A 220 33.37 30.11 3.45
C ALA A 220 32.98 31.58 3.22
N ASP A 221 33.28 32.11 2.03
CA ASP A 221 32.97 33.50 1.61
C ASP A 221 31.52 33.88 1.94
N THR A 222 31.34 34.94 2.73
CA THR A 222 30.05 35.44 3.26
C THR A 222 29.12 36.05 2.20
N ASN A 223 29.40 35.84 0.91
CA ASN A 223 28.71 36.42 -0.25
C ASN A 223 27.95 35.36 -1.08
N ALA A 224 27.54 34.24 -0.50
CA ALA A 224 26.73 33.26 -1.21
C ALA A 224 25.41 33.88 -1.70
N GLU A 225 25.17 33.86 -3.01
CA GLU A 225 23.90 34.31 -3.58
C GLU A 225 22.75 33.47 -3.01
N VAL A 226 21.66 34.14 -2.63
CA VAL A 226 20.50 33.47 -2.03
C VAL A 226 19.79 32.62 -3.08
N GLY A 227 19.83 31.30 -2.88
CA GLY A 227 19.25 30.31 -3.76
C GLY A 227 17.72 30.34 -3.81
N GLN A 228 17.18 29.76 -4.89
CA GLN A 228 15.74 29.70 -5.15
C GLN A 228 15.08 28.49 -4.44
N PHE A 229 15.16 28.46 -3.11
CA PHE A 229 14.59 27.39 -2.27
C PHE A 229 13.44 27.87 -1.40
N VAL A 230 12.60 26.95 -0.93
CA VAL A 230 11.49 27.24 -0.02
C VAL A 230 11.98 27.96 1.23
N GLY A 231 13.11 27.55 1.82
CA GLY A 231 13.68 28.17 3.02
C GLY A 231 13.00 27.76 4.33
N ALA A 232 13.36 28.43 5.42
CA ALA A 232 12.80 28.12 6.74
C ALA A 232 12.67 29.31 7.68
N PHE A 233 11.72 29.20 8.60
CA PHE A 233 11.66 30.03 9.80
C PHE A 233 12.55 29.43 10.89
N THR A 234 13.24 30.26 11.66
CA THR A 234 14.00 29.80 12.83
C THR A 234 14.00 30.86 13.92
N THR A 235 14.19 30.41 15.17
CA THR A 235 14.50 31.26 16.32
C THR A 235 15.93 31.03 16.81
N VAL A 236 16.70 30.19 16.11
CA VAL A 236 18.03 29.73 16.53
C VAL A 236 19.13 30.49 15.75
N PRO A 237 19.95 31.33 16.42
CA PRO A 237 20.95 32.17 15.74
C PRO A 237 22.00 31.39 14.93
N THR A 238 22.42 30.21 15.40
CA THR A 238 23.42 29.39 14.69
C THR A 238 22.90 28.90 13.34
N VAL A 239 21.62 28.52 13.26
CA VAL A 239 20.96 28.14 12.00
C VAL A 239 20.91 29.32 11.04
N VAL A 240 20.65 30.53 11.54
CA VAL A 240 20.64 31.76 10.73
C VAL A 240 22.01 31.98 10.09
N GLN A 241 23.10 31.87 10.86
CA GLN A 241 24.45 32.04 10.35
C GLN A 241 24.81 30.98 9.30
N GLN A 242 24.46 29.72 9.56
CA GLN A 242 24.68 28.61 8.61
C GLN A 242 23.93 28.83 7.30
N PHE A 243 22.65 29.22 7.38
CA PHE A 243 21.81 29.41 6.19
C PHE A 243 22.21 30.66 5.43
N TRP A 244 22.58 31.74 6.14
CA TRP A 244 23.14 32.95 5.54
C TRP A 244 24.40 32.63 4.74
N GLY A 245 25.38 31.97 5.37
CA GLY A 245 26.64 31.59 4.72
C GLY A 245 26.44 30.60 3.56
N ALA A 246 25.43 29.74 3.64
CA ALA A 246 25.11 28.79 2.58
C ALA A 246 24.21 29.36 1.46
N GLY A 247 23.74 30.61 1.58
CA GLY A 247 22.80 31.21 0.62
C GLY A 247 21.40 30.58 0.63
N VAL A 248 20.94 30.05 1.77
CA VAL A 248 19.60 29.47 1.92
C VAL A 248 18.63 30.52 2.45
N PRO A 249 17.44 30.70 1.84
CA PRO A 249 16.42 31.60 2.36
C PRO A 249 16.07 31.31 3.82
N ILE A 250 16.19 32.33 4.68
CA ILE A 250 15.95 32.22 6.11
C ILE A 250 15.12 33.39 6.63
N TRP A 251 14.22 33.11 7.55
CA TRP A 251 13.42 34.09 8.28
C TRP A 251 13.66 33.94 9.77
N PHE A 252 14.40 34.88 10.36
CA PHE A 252 14.76 34.85 11.77
C PHE A 252 13.69 35.54 12.61
N VAL A 253 12.89 34.75 13.31
CA VAL A 253 11.77 35.23 14.12
C VAL A 253 12.24 35.52 15.54
N ARG A 254 12.03 36.76 16.00
CA ARG A 254 12.44 37.20 17.34
C ARG A 254 11.36 38.04 18.02
N PRO A 255 11.24 37.95 19.36
CA PRO A 255 10.38 38.86 20.11
C PRO A 255 10.76 40.30 19.84
N TYR A 256 9.79 41.18 19.69
CA TYR A 256 10.04 42.59 19.38
C TYR A 256 10.91 43.29 20.43
N GLU A 257 10.81 42.86 21.68
CA GLU A 257 11.53 43.43 22.84
C GLU A 257 13.04 43.26 22.75
N VAL A 258 13.53 42.32 21.93
CA VAL A 258 14.97 42.09 21.75
C VAL A 258 15.57 42.86 20.57
N PHE A 259 14.77 43.63 19.83
CA PHE A 259 15.26 44.47 18.75
C PHE A 259 16.17 45.57 19.30
N ASP A 260 17.44 45.57 18.91
CA ASP A 260 18.46 46.46 19.46
C ASP A 260 19.25 47.16 18.34
N LYS A 261 20.10 46.40 17.64
CA LYS A 261 21.19 46.90 16.76
C LYS A 261 21.06 46.48 15.30
N GLU A 262 20.05 45.69 14.97
CA GLU A 262 19.92 45.12 13.62
C GLU A 262 19.71 46.23 12.59
N ASN A 263 20.47 46.15 11.49
CA ASN A 263 20.34 47.04 10.34
C ASN A 263 19.25 46.52 9.40
N ILE A 264 18.13 47.24 9.30
CA ILE A 264 16.98 46.88 8.46
C ILE A 264 16.77 47.99 7.45
N LEU A 265 16.88 47.67 6.17
CA LEU A 265 16.82 48.68 5.10
C LEU A 265 15.38 49.01 4.67
N ALA A 266 14.44 48.08 4.85
CA ALA A 266 13.04 48.27 4.51
C ALA A 266 12.12 47.41 5.37
N VAL A 267 10.89 47.87 5.60
CA VAL A 267 9.85 47.09 6.28
C VAL A 267 8.74 46.74 5.31
N VAL A 268 8.41 45.45 5.24
CA VAL A 268 7.42 44.89 4.32
C VAL A 268 6.25 44.29 5.09
N HIS A 269 5.12 44.15 4.41
CA HIS A 269 4.02 43.34 4.91
C HIS A 269 4.33 41.85 4.75
N LEU A 270 3.78 41.04 5.65
CA LEU A 270 3.79 39.60 5.49
C LEU A 270 3.11 39.22 4.17
N GLN A 271 3.80 38.40 3.39
CA GLN A 271 3.27 37.84 2.17
C GLN A 271 2.33 36.69 2.52
N GLU A 272 1.04 36.93 2.36
CA GLU A 272 0.03 35.90 2.54
C GLU A 272 0.18 34.80 1.47
N PRO A 273 -0.05 33.52 1.83
CA PRO A 273 -0.21 32.43 0.91
C PRO A 273 -1.22 32.74 -0.20
N ARG A 274 -0.95 32.24 -1.41
CA ARG A 274 -1.85 32.42 -2.55
C ARG A 274 -3.22 31.79 -2.25
N LEU A 275 -4.28 32.40 -2.80
CA LEU A 275 -5.63 31.82 -2.82
C LEU A 275 -5.57 30.34 -3.26
N GLY A 276 -6.12 29.44 -2.45
CA GLY A 276 -6.02 27.98 -2.61
C GLY A 276 -5.11 27.27 -1.59
N LEU A 277 -4.11 27.95 -1.02
CA LEU A 277 -3.33 27.45 0.13
C LEU A 277 -4.01 27.72 1.48
N TYR A 278 -5.26 28.23 1.49
CA TYR A 278 -6.04 28.54 2.70
C TYR A 278 -7.31 27.72 2.92
N ASP A 279 -7.84 26.98 1.94
CA ASP A 279 -9.07 26.20 2.18
C ASP A 279 -8.79 25.02 3.11
N PRO A 280 -9.31 25.10 4.34
CA PRO A 280 -10.51 24.35 4.68
C PRO A 280 -11.58 25.23 5.33
N ASP A 281 -12.84 25.02 4.95
CA ASP A 281 -13.95 25.26 5.87
C ASP A 281 -13.81 24.23 7.01
N GLU A 282 -13.06 24.54 8.07
CA GLU A 282 -12.96 23.72 9.30
C GLU A 282 -14.34 23.47 9.95
N HIS A 283 -15.37 24.18 9.47
CA HIS A 283 -16.76 24.13 9.93
C HIS A 283 -17.74 23.68 8.84
N ALA A 284 -17.28 23.29 7.65
CA ALA A 284 -18.16 22.62 6.70
C ALA A 284 -18.61 21.28 7.29
N GLN A 285 -19.92 21.05 7.32
CA GLN A 285 -20.47 19.76 7.69
C GLN A 285 -19.88 18.68 6.79
N GLY A 286 -19.10 17.75 7.38
CA GLY A 286 -18.45 16.66 6.65
C GLY A 286 -16.97 16.85 6.33
N ALA A 287 -16.30 17.90 6.84
CA ALA A 287 -14.86 18.05 6.69
C ALA A 287 -14.09 16.84 7.29
N PRO A 288 -13.04 16.32 6.60
CA PRO A 288 -12.25 15.21 7.11
C PRO A 288 -11.54 15.59 8.42
N PRO A 289 -11.32 14.62 9.33
CA PRO A 289 -10.64 14.89 10.59
C PRO A 289 -9.22 15.42 10.34
N ALA A 290 -8.72 16.24 11.26
CA ALA A 290 -7.35 16.71 11.21
C ALA A 290 -6.39 15.51 11.19
N LEU A 291 -5.46 15.51 10.25
CA LEU A 291 -4.40 14.51 10.14
C LEU A 291 -3.48 14.54 11.37
N TYR A 292 -3.23 15.75 11.87
CA TYR A 292 -2.40 16.01 13.04
C TYR A 292 -3.02 17.14 13.84
N THR A 293 -2.93 17.03 15.16
CA THR A 293 -3.22 18.13 16.10
C THR A 293 -2.14 18.11 17.18
N GLY A 294 -1.32 19.16 17.25
CA GLY A 294 -0.26 19.26 18.26
C GLY A 294 0.70 20.42 18.02
N ASN A 295 1.74 20.51 18.85
CA ASN A 295 2.63 21.70 18.89
C ASN A 295 4.01 21.44 18.27
N SER A 296 4.25 20.24 17.73
CA SER A 296 5.56 19.80 17.27
C SER A 296 5.63 19.83 15.76
N THR A 297 6.43 20.73 15.20
CA THR A 297 6.70 20.79 13.76
C THR A 297 7.28 19.47 13.24
N GLN A 298 8.13 18.81 14.04
CA GLN A 298 8.70 17.52 13.67
C GLN A 298 7.61 16.43 13.58
N ASP A 299 6.72 16.34 14.58
CA ASP A 299 5.65 15.33 14.58
C ASP A 299 4.60 15.63 13.51
N LYS A 300 4.38 16.90 13.21
CA LYS A 300 3.55 17.36 12.09
C LYS A 300 4.07 16.82 10.75
N ILE A 301 5.37 16.99 10.47
CA ILE A 301 6.00 16.46 9.25
C ILE A 301 5.97 14.93 9.26
N ALA A 302 6.24 14.30 10.41
CA ALA A 302 6.17 12.85 10.54
C ALA A 302 4.74 12.32 10.28
N ALA A 303 3.70 13.06 10.68
CA ALA A 303 2.31 12.74 10.39
C ALA A 303 2.00 12.85 8.89
N ILE A 304 2.53 13.86 8.19
CA ILE A 304 2.41 13.97 6.73
C ILE A 304 3.09 12.78 6.03
N HIS A 305 4.31 12.41 6.43
CA HIS A 305 4.99 11.22 5.92
C HIS A 305 4.22 9.94 6.23
N HIS A 306 3.65 9.84 7.43
CA HIS A 306 2.85 8.70 7.86
C HIS A 306 1.55 8.59 7.07
N ALA A 307 0.86 9.69 6.82
CA ALA A 307 -0.35 9.75 6.00
C ALA A 307 -0.10 9.19 4.60
N ALA A 308 0.97 9.63 3.93
CA ALA A 308 1.33 9.16 2.61
C ALA A 308 1.59 7.63 2.57
N ARG A 309 2.16 7.08 3.64
CA ARG A 309 2.46 5.64 3.78
C ARG A 309 1.27 4.79 4.20
N LYS A 310 0.42 5.31 5.09
CA LYS A 310 -0.70 4.60 5.71
C LYS A 310 -2.04 4.84 5.05
N THR A 311 -2.17 5.82 4.15
CA THR A 311 -3.33 5.89 3.26
C THR A 311 -3.39 4.56 2.54
N PRO A 312 -4.35 3.67 2.89
CA PRO A 312 -4.26 2.30 2.48
C PRO A 312 -4.58 2.25 0.99
N TRP A 313 -3.55 2.02 0.20
CA TRP A 313 -3.68 1.58 -1.19
C TRP A 313 -4.10 0.13 -1.28
N TYR A 314 -4.21 -0.57 -0.14
CA TYR A 314 -4.84 -1.86 0.01
C TYR A 314 -4.98 -2.17 1.49
N THR A 315 -6.01 -2.93 1.81
CA THR A 315 -6.18 -3.54 3.12
C THR A 315 -5.96 -5.03 3.00
N ASP A 316 -5.48 -5.66 4.05
CA ASP A 316 -5.40 -7.12 4.07
C ASP A 316 -6.82 -7.71 4.00
N PRO A 317 -7.15 -8.42 2.90
CA PRO A 317 -8.48 -9.00 2.72
C PRO A 317 -8.84 -10.01 3.81
N PHE A 318 -7.83 -10.51 4.53
CA PHE A 318 -7.90 -11.63 5.45
C PHE A 318 -7.80 -11.20 6.92
N GLU A 319 -7.89 -9.90 7.21
CA GLU A 319 -7.77 -9.38 8.59
C GLU A 319 -8.95 -9.80 9.49
N THR A 320 -10.11 -10.11 8.91
CA THR A 320 -11.32 -10.45 9.68
C THR A 320 -11.26 -11.85 10.31
N GLY A 321 -11.28 -11.91 11.64
CA GLY A 321 -11.61 -13.13 12.41
C GLY A 321 -10.43 -13.97 12.93
N PHE A 322 -9.19 -13.47 12.91
CA PHE A 322 -8.07 -14.20 13.50
C PHE A 322 -7.90 -13.88 15.00
N THR A 323 -8.30 -14.81 15.87
CA THR A 323 -7.86 -14.82 17.28
C THR A 323 -6.53 -15.58 17.38
N ARG A 324 -5.46 -14.90 17.81
CA ARG A 324 -4.12 -15.48 17.96
C ARG A 324 -4.16 -16.76 18.81
N PRO A 325 -3.52 -17.87 18.39
CA PRO A 325 -3.29 -19.00 19.25
C PRO A 325 -2.43 -18.56 20.46
N ARG A 326 -2.97 -18.74 21.67
CA ARG A 326 -2.26 -18.49 22.92
C ARG A 326 -1.09 -19.49 23.00
N SER A 327 0.13 -19.00 23.12
CA SER A 327 1.31 -19.85 23.35
C SER A 327 1.07 -20.71 24.59
N PRO A 328 1.41 -22.02 24.59
CA PRO A 328 1.44 -22.77 25.83
C PRO A 328 2.44 -22.09 26.79
N PRO A 329 2.11 -21.95 28.09
CA PRO A 329 3.04 -21.35 29.04
C PRO A 329 4.35 -22.14 29.06
N PRO A 330 5.50 -21.48 29.25
CA PRO A 330 6.77 -22.17 29.33
C PRO A 330 6.71 -23.19 30.47
N THR A 331 7.01 -24.45 30.15
CA THR A 331 7.18 -25.53 31.11
C THR A 331 8.27 -25.11 32.08
N ALA A 332 7.87 -24.69 33.29
CA ALA A 332 8.79 -24.45 34.38
C ALA A 332 9.50 -25.78 34.70
N ALA A 333 10.83 -25.69 34.80
CA ALA A 333 11.72 -26.78 35.09
C ALA A 333 11.30 -27.54 36.37
N SER A 334 11.47 -28.85 36.31
CA SER A 334 11.30 -29.81 37.39
C SER A 334 11.95 -29.34 38.69
N ALA A 335 11.16 -29.09 39.72
CA ALA A 335 11.60 -29.18 41.11
C ALA A 335 10.94 -30.41 41.73
N SER A 336 11.76 -31.40 42.02
CA SER A 336 11.43 -32.62 42.72
C SER A 336 10.90 -32.32 44.13
N THR A 337 9.71 -32.81 44.45
CA THR A 337 9.32 -33.09 45.83
C THR A 337 8.42 -34.32 45.87
N SER A 338 8.70 -35.15 46.86
CA SER A 338 8.36 -36.57 47.00
C SER A 338 6.86 -36.87 47.15
N ARG A 339 6.45 -37.99 46.53
CA ARG A 339 5.18 -38.72 46.76
C ARG A 339 4.96 -39.08 48.24
N PRO A 340 3.70 -39.30 48.62
CA PRO A 340 3.35 -40.63 49.14
C PRO A 340 2.36 -41.39 48.23
N VAL A 341 2.49 -42.71 48.30
CA VAL A 341 1.85 -43.77 47.51
C VAL A 341 0.40 -44.05 47.99
N PRO A 342 -0.54 -44.39 47.10
CA PRO A 342 -1.89 -44.86 47.47
C PRO A 342 -1.92 -46.39 47.67
N PRO A 343 -2.79 -46.94 48.54
CA PRO A 343 -3.07 -48.37 48.53
C PRO A 343 -4.26 -48.73 47.62
N PRO A 344 -4.41 -50.02 47.27
CA PRO A 344 -5.00 -50.45 46.00
C PRO A 344 -6.35 -51.17 46.18
N SER A 345 -7.18 -51.25 45.13
CA SER A 345 -7.88 -52.48 44.76
C SER A 345 -8.69 -52.34 43.46
N VAL A 346 -8.55 -53.38 42.63
CA VAL A 346 -9.29 -53.74 41.40
C VAL A 346 -10.54 -54.56 41.82
N PRO A 347 -11.33 -55.17 40.91
CA PRO A 347 -12.30 -54.67 39.91
C PRO A 347 -13.74 -55.18 40.21
N VAL A 348 -14.67 -55.02 39.24
CA VAL A 348 -15.80 -55.92 38.86
C VAL A 348 -17.24 -55.38 39.01
N SER A 349 -17.97 -55.54 37.90
CA SER A 349 -19.41 -55.67 37.62
C SER A 349 -20.46 -55.52 38.73
N SER A 350 -21.56 -54.84 38.40
CA SER A 350 -22.93 -55.37 38.23
C SER A 350 -23.93 -54.20 38.15
N SER A 351 -24.82 -54.14 37.15
CA SER A 351 -26.19 -54.68 37.16
C SER A 351 -27.13 -54.07 38.20
N PHE A 352 -28.43 -53.97 37.82
CA PHE A 352 -29.62 -53.53 38.57
C PHE A 352 -29.95 -52.03 38.44
N ARG A 353 -30.92 -51.62 37.60
CA ARG A 353 -32.40 -51.80 37.60
C ARG A 353 -33.11 -51.43 38.91
N ALA A 354 -33.92 -50.38 38.80
CA ALA A 354 -35.26 -50.21 39.40
C ALA A 354 -36.06 -49.39 38.35
N VAL A 355 -37.12 -49.85 37.66
CA VAL A 355 -38.44 -50.42 38.06
C VAL A 355 -39.15 -49.50 39.06
N GLY A 356 -40.33 -48.92 38.81
CA GLY A 356 -41.28 -48.99 37.69
C GLY A 356 -42.61 -48.31 38.07
N GLN A 357 -43.49 -48.09 37.08
CA GLN A 357 -44.98 -48.13 37.10
C GLN A 357 -45.51 -47.29 35.91
N GLN A 358 -45.85 -47.87 34.76
CA GLN A 358 -47.11 -48.51 34.34
C GLN A 358 -48.36 -47.60 34.24
N ASN A 359 -48.80 -47.39 32.98
CA ASN A 359 -50.17 -47.33 32.41
C ASN A 359 -50.19 -46.25 31.30
N GLN A 360 -50.77 -46.37 30.11
CA GLN A 360 -51.59 -47.37 29.40
C GLN A 360 -51.66 -46.93 27.91
N ARG A 361 -51.75 -47.90 26.98
CA ARG A 361 -52.52 -47.97 25.70
C ARG A 361 -52.76 -46.68 24.87
N GLN A 362 -52.80 -46.63 23.53
CA GLN A 362 -52.61 -47.50 22.36
C GLN A 362 -52.79 -46.56 21.13
N LYS A 363 -51.95 -46.72 20.08
CA LYS A 363 -52.17 -46.66 18.59
C LYS A 363 -53.33 -45.84 17.95
N PRO A 364 -53.35 -45.61 16.61
CA PRO A 364 -52.30 -45.69 15.56
C PRO A 364 -52.27 -44.50 14.56
N ARG A 365 -51.14 -44.31 13.85
CA ARG A 365 -51.10 -43.56 12.58
C ARG A 365 -51.64 -44.42 11.44
N TYR A 366 -52.64 -43.89 10.75
CA TYR A 366 -53.29 -44.45 9.56
C TYR A 366 -52.37 -44.38 8.33
N ASN A 367 -52.28 -45.47 7.59
CA ASN A 367 -51.68 -45.56 6.25
C ASN A 367 -52.59 -46.47 5.39
N PRO A 368 -53.28 -45.96 4.36
CA PRO A 368 -54.06 -46.78 3.45
C PRO A 368 -53.20 -47.25 2.26
N TYR A 369 -52.84 -48.53 2.31
CA TYR A 369 -52.18 -49.41 1.34
C TYR A 369 -52.85 -49.45 -0.08
N PRO A 370 -52.24 -50.02 -1.17
CA PRO A 370 -51.55 -51.31 -1.09
C PRO A 370 -50.30 -51.59 -1.94
N VAL A 371 -49.49 -52.45 -1.31
CA VAL A 371 -48.45 -53.31 -1.88
C VAL A 371 -49.09 -54.37 -2.79
N LYS A 372 -48.48 -54.67 -3.93
CA LYS A 372 -48.45 -56.03 -4.49
C LYS A 372 -47.01 -56.45 -4.79
N ALA A 373 -46.76 -57.74 -4.56
CA ALA A 373 -45.49 -58.37 -4.27
C ALA A 373 -44.79 -58.94 -5.54
N PRO A 374 -43.82 -59.88 -5.43
CA PRO A 374 -42.45 -59.71 -5.92
C PRO A 374 -42.15 -60.51 -7.20
N ALA A 375 -41.20 -60.05 -8.03
CA ALA A 375 -40.43 -60.94 -8.91
C ALA A 375 -39.26 -60.24 -9.63
N LYS A 376 -38.12 -60.94 -9.62
CA LYS A 376 -37.03 -60.99 -10.60
C LYS A 376 -36.01 -59.84 -10.64
N ALA A 377 -34.76 -60.20 -10.35
CA ALA A 377 -33.57 -59.51 -10.86
C ALA A 377 -33.64 -59.43 -12.39
N PRO A 378 -33.20 -58.30 -12.98
CA PRO A 378 -31.99 -58.41 -13.79
C PRO A 378 -31.08 -57.18 -13.80
N ALA A 379 -29.82 -57.48 -14.10
CA ALA A 379 -28.83 -56.66 -14.80
C ALA A 379 -28.36 -55.34 -14.17
N THR A 380 -27.08 -55.37 -13.78
CA THR A 380 -26.15 -54.24 -13.73
C THR A 380 -26.40 -53.21 -14.84
N ALA A 381 -27.01 -52.08 -14.49
CA ALA A 381 -26.89 -50.84 -15.25
C ALA A 381 -25.64 -50.08 -14.75
N PRO A 382 -24.80 -49.50 -15.63
CA PRO A 382 -23.61 -48.78 -15.20
C PRO A 382 -24.02 -47.56 -14.38
N CYS A 383 -23.42 -47.43 -13.21
CA CYS A 383 -23.52 -46.24 -12.38
C CYS A 383 -23.08 -45.01 -13.21
N PRO A 384 -23.85 -43.90 -13.23
CA PRO A 384 -23.43 -42.70 -13.92
C PRO A 384 -22.12 -42.21 -13.31
N THR A 385 -21.13 -41.98 -14.16
CA THR A 385 -19.77 -41.58 -13.83
C THR A 385 -19.78 -40.43 -12.81
N ALA A 386 -19.24 -40.72 -11.63
CA ALA A 386 -18.94 -39.71 -10.64
C ALA A 386 -18.03 -38.66 -11.31
N LYS A 387 -18.48 -37.41 -11.38
CA LYS A 387 -17.61 -36.28 -11.71
C LYS A 387 -16.55 -36.22 -10.63
N THR A 388 -15.36 -36.74 -10.91
CA THR A 388 -14.19 -36.64 -10.04
C THR A 388 -13.87 -35.16 -9.87
N ASP A 389 -14.05 -34.66 -8.65
CA ASP A 389 -13.67 -33.29 -8.30
C ASP A 389 -12.15 -33.16 -8.47
N ARG A 390 -11.69 -32.06 -9.06
CA ARG A 390 -10.27 -31.87 -9.38
C ARG A 390 -9.47 -31.75 -8.07
N ASP A 391 -8.33 -32.43 -7.98
CA ASP A 391 -7.38 -32.16 -6.89
C ASP A 391 -6.74 -30.78 -7.07
N LYS A 392 -7.06 -29.87 -6.14
CA LYS A 392 -6.53 -28.50 -6.10
C LYS A 392 -5.08 -28.42 -5.65
N PHE A 393 -4.54 -29.50 -5.09
CA PHE A 393 -3.12 -29.61 -4.71
C PHE A 393 -2.25 -30.14 -5.87
N ALA A 394 -2.87 -30.49 -7.00
CA ALA A 394 -2.19 -30.92 -8.22
C ALA A 394 -2.24 -29.82 -9.31
N ALA A 395 -1.16 -29.73 -10.08
CA ALA A 395 -1.07 -28.84 -11.23
C ALA A 395 -2.16 -29.18 -12.28
N LEU A 396 -2.72 -28.16 -12.91
CA LEU A 396 -3.67 -28.34 -14.01
C LEU A 396 -2.92 -28.45 -15.35
N ALA A 397 -3.01 -29.59 -16.00
CA ALA A 397 -2.40 -29.83 -17.31
C ALA A 397 -3.32 -29.36 -18.45
N VAL A 398 -3.44 -28.04 -18.67
CA VAL A 398 -4.12 -27.46 -19.85
C VAL A 398 -3.24 -26.38 -20.48
N VAL A 399 -3.29 -26.22 -21.80
CA VAL A 399 -2.36 -25.33 -22.54
C VAL A 399 -2.53 -23.86 -22.16
N GLU A 400 -3.74 -23.45 -21.78
CA GLU A 400 -4.07 -22.08 -21.37
C GLU A 400 -3.62 -21.73 -19.95
N MET A 401 -3.20 -22.72 -19.15
CA MET A 401 -2.66 -22.51 -17.82
C MET A 401 -1.15 -22.30 -17.93
N PRO A 402 -0.60 -21.14 -17.49
CA PRO A 402 0.84 -20.96 -17.43
C PRO A 402 1.49 -21.98 -16.47
N PRO A 403 2.72 -22.44 -16.76
CA PRO A 403 3.43 -23.33 -15.84
C PRO A 403 3.72 -22.62 -14.50
N SER A 404 3.48 -23.33 -13.41
CA SER A 404 3.95 -22.93 -12.08
C SER A 404 5.45 -23.21 -11.94
N ILE A 405 6.11 -22.52 -11.00
CA ILE A 405 7.51 -22.80 -10.67
C ILE A 405 7.62 -24.25 -10.17
N PRO A 406 8.56 -25.07 -10.67
CA PRO A 406 8.65 -26.50 -10.32
C PRO A 406 8.69 -26.78 -8.81
N SER A 407 9.53 -26.05 -8.06
CA SER A 407 9.67 -26.18 -6.60
C SER A 407 8.37 -25.86 -5.84
N MET A 408 7.58 -24.90 -6.33
CA MET A 408 6.27 -24.55 -5.76
C MET A 408 5.21 -25.61 -6.06
N ALA A 409 5.17 -26.10 -7.29
CA ALA A 409 4.22 -27.15 -7.69
C ALA A 409 4.47 -28.45 -6.94
N ASP A 410 5.74 -28.87 -6.83
CA ASP A 410 6.16 -30.05 -6.07
C ASP A 410 5.84 -29.90 -4.57
N ALA A 411 6.12 -28.73 -3.99
CA ALA A 411 5.80 -28.41 -2.61
C ALA A 411 4.29 -28.50 -2.32
N LEU A 412 3.45 -27.90 -3.19
CA LEU A 412 2.00 -27.92 -3.02
C LEU A 412 1.43 -29.34 -3.08
N ALA A 413 1.93 -30.18 -3.99
CA ALA A 413 1.51 -31.58 -4.10
C ALA A 413 1.86 -32.41 -2.86
N LYS A 414 2.89 -32.00 -2.10
CA LYS A 414 3.39 -32.68 -0.90
C LYS A 414 2.85 -32.10 0.42
N VAL A 415 1.88 -31.19 0.38
CA VAL A 415 1.25 -30.63 1.59
C VAL A 415 0.60 -31.75 2.40
N ASP A 416 0.95 -31.82 3.68
CA ASP A 416 0.33 -32.72 4.64
C ASP A 416 -1.04 -32.19 5.06
N ARG A 417 -2.07 -32.73 4.41
CA ARG A 417 -3.48 -32.40 4.63
C ARG A 417 -4.05 -33.02 5.91
N SER A 418 -3.30 -33.90 6.59
CA SER A 418 -3.73 -34.47 7.87
C SER A 418 -3.60 -33.47 9.03
N VAL A 419 -2.76 -32.45 8.87
CA VAL A 419 -2.64 -31.34 9.82
C VAL A 419 -3.93 -30.51 9.80
N ILE A 420 -4.61 -30.46 10.94
CA ILE A 420 -5.85 -29.69 11.11
C ILE A 420 -5.50 -28.19 11.01
N PRO A 421 -6.15 -27.40 10.15
CA PRO A 421 -5.91 -25.96 10.07
C PRO A 421 -6.22 -25.23 11.39
N TYR A 422 -5.57 -24.08 11.63
CA TYR A 422 -5.91 -23.14 12.70
C TYR A 422 -7.30 -22.53 12.49
N THR A 423 -7.69 -22.31 11.24
CA THR A 423 -8.99 -21.74 10.92
C THR A 423 -10.13 -22.74 11.08
N SER A 424 -11.19 -22.29 11.74
CA SER A 424 -12.53 -22.90 11.69
C SER A 424 -13.51 -22.06 10.84
N ASN A 425 -13.08 -20.91 10.33
CA ASN A 425 -13.92 -19.93 9.64
C ASN A 425 -13.96 -20.21 8.12
N GLY A 426 -15.16 -20.29 7.56
CA GLY A 426 -15.35 -20.43 6.12
C GLY A 426 -14.80 -19.26 5.29
N ALA A 427 -14.54 -18.09 5.89
CA ALA A 427 -13.96 -16.94 5.22
C ALA A 427 -12.52 -17.19 4.72
N ASP A 428 -11.72 -17.96 5.46
CA ASP A 428 -10.30 -18.22 5.12
C ASP A 428 -10.13 -19.09 3.87
N ARG A 429 -11.19 -19.81 3.49
CA ARG A 429 -11.23 -20.64 2.28
C ARG A 429 -11.67 -19.88 1.02
N ARG A 430 -11.88 -18.57 1.14
CA ARG A 430 -12.31 -17.69 0.03
C ARG A 430 -11.09 -17.09 -0.67
N TYR A 431 -11.35 -16.43 -1.79
CA TYR A 431 -10.33 -15.88 -2.69
C TYR A 431 -10.55 -14.40 -2.96
N VAL A 432 -9.43 -13.68 -3.04
CA VAL A 432 -9.36 -12.24 -3.30
C VAL A 432 -9.67 -11.91 -4.77
N LEU A 433 -9.25 -12.80 -5.68
CA LEU A 433 -9.58 -12.84 -7.10
C LEU A 433 -10.03 -14.26 -7.46
N PRO A 434 -10.56 -14.54 -8.66
CA PRO A 434 -10.91 -15.91 -9.04
C PRO A 434 -9.72 -16.87 -8.84
N GLU A 435 -10.01 -18.11 -8.42
CA GLU A 435 -8.98 -19.16 -8.47
C GLU A 435 -8.52 -19.32 -9.93
N PRO A 436 -7.22 -19.30 -10.25
CA PRO A 436 -6.76 -19.15 -11.63
C PRO A 436 -7.30 -20.21 -12.58
N ALA A 437 -7.42 -21.47 -12.13
CA ALA A 437 -7.95 -22.51 -12.97
C ALA A 437 -9.46 -22.43 -13.20
N LEU A 438 -10.21 -21.69 -12.39
CA LEU A 438 -11.63 -21.41 -12.64
C LEU A 438 -11.84 -20.75 -14.02
N LEU A 439 -10.85 -19.97 -14.49
CA LEU A 439 -10.89 -19.28 -15.77
C LEU A 439 -10.75 -20.25 -16.95
N VAL A 440 -9.92 -21.29 -16.82
CA VAL A 440 -9.51 -22.15 -17.96
C VAL A 440 -10.06 -23.58 -17.91
N ASN A 441 -10.35 -24.11 -16.72
CA ASN A 441 -10.89 -25.46 -16.51
C ASN A 441 -12.41 -25.51 -16.75
N THR A 442 -12.81 -25.16 -17.97
CA THR A 442 -14.22 -25.08 -18.39
C THR A 442 -14.32 -25.26 -19.91
N THR A 443 -15.54 -25.36 -20.44
CA THR A 443 -15.79 -25.44 -21.89
C THR A 443 -15.29 -24.18 -22.62
N PRO A 444 -14.91 -24.26 -23.90
CA PRO A 444 -14.37 -23.13 -24.66
C PRO A 444 -15.26 -21.88 -24.66
N ASP A 445 -16.58 -22.04 -24.83
CA ASP A 445 -17.54 -20.93 -24.81
C ASP A 445 -17.61 -20.24 -23.46
N ARG A 446 -17.61 -21.02 -22.39
CA ARG A 446 -17.64 -20.49 -21.03
C ARG A 446 -16.32 -19.83 -20.65
N ARG A 447 -15.20 -20.36 -21.15
CA ARG A 447 -13.87 -19.76 -21.00
C ARG A 447 -13.82 -18.38 -21.68
N ARG A 448 -14.26 -18.27 -22.94
CA ARG A 448 -14.36 -16.97 -23.65
C ARG A 448 -15.17 -15.96 -22.86
N LYS A 449 -16.32 -16.39 -22.33
CA LYS A 449 -17.17 -15.55 -21.47
C LYS A 449 -16.45 -15.11 -20.21
N PHE A 450 -15.82 -16.03 -19.48
CA PHE A 450 -15.09 -15.73 -18.24
C PHE A 450 -13.95 -14.74 -18.47
N LEU A 451 -13.14 -14.96 -19.50
CA LEU A 451 -12.01 -14.08 -19.84
C LEU A 451 -12.51 -12.70 -20.24
N HIS A 452 -13.56 -12.61 -21.06
CA HIS A 452 -14.10 -11.31 -21.47
C HIS A 452 -14.71 -10.53 -20.31
N HIS A 453 -15.58 -11.16 -19.51
CA HIS A 453 -16.17 -10.51 -18.35
C HIS A 453 -15.12 -10.14 -17.31
N TRP A 454 -14.11 -10.99 -17.09
CA TRP A 454 -12.96 -10.63 -16.27
C TRP A 454 -12.27 -9.38 -16.80
N SER A 455 -11.94 -9.30 -18.09
CA SER A 455 -11.30 -8.12 -18.67
C SER A 455 -12.13 -6.84 -18.48
N LEU A 456 -13.46 -6.92 -18.59
CA LEU A 456 -14.35 -5.78 -18.36
C LEU A 456 -14.41 -5.33 -16.90
N LEU A 457 -14.34 -6.30 -15.96
CA LEU A 457 -14.47 -6.08 -14.52
C LEU A 457 -13.12 -5.91 -13.80
N ARG A 458 -12.01 -6.21 -14.48
CA ARG A 458 -10.64 -6.28 -13.95
C ARG A 458 -10.31 -5.01 -13.18
N ASP A 459 -10.51 -3.85 -13.81
CA ASP A 459 -10.14 -2.57 -13.23
C ASP A 459 -10.94 -2.28 -11.95
N GLY A 460 -12.23 -2.62 -11.96
CA GLY A 460 -13.09 -2.57 -10.77
C GLY A 460 -12.54 -3.45 -9.66
N PHE A 461 -12.30 -4.74 -9.92
CA PHE A 461 -11.82 -5.66 -8.89
C PHE A 461 -10.44 -5.32 -8.37
N LEU A 462 -9.48 -4.96 -9.23
CA LEU A 462 -8.15 -4.52 -8.80
C LEU A 462 -8.27 -3.28 -7.92
N TYR A 463 -9.09 -2.30 -8.30
CA TYR A 463 -9.36 -1.14 -7.47
C TYR A 463 -10.03 -1.50 -6.14
N LEU A 464 -10.94 -2.48 -6.11
CA LEU A 464 -11.56 -2.95 -4.87
C LEU A 464 -10.54 -3.54 -3.89
N LEU A 465 -9.47 -4.18 -4.38
CA LEU A 465 -8.38 -4.65 -3.52
C LEU A 465 -7.63 -3.50 -2.85
N THR A 466 -7.75 -2.29 -3.39
CA THR A 466 -7.20 -1.08 -2.79
C THR A 466 -8.09 -0.48 -1.69
N GLN A 467 -9.31 -0.98 -1.48
CA GLN A 467 -10.24 -0.45 -0.48
C GLN A 467 -10.05 -1.10 0.90
N HIS A 468 -10.70 -0.50 1.90
CA HIS A 468 -10.80 -1.07 3.24
C HIS A 468 -11.62 -2.36 3.24
N HIS A 469 -11.01 -3.44 3.75
CA HIS A 469 -11.59 -4.79 3.87
C HIS A 469 -12.24 -5.31 2.57
N PRO A 470 -11.46 -5.56 1.51
CA PRO A 470 -12.00 -6.12 0.27
C PRO A 470 -12.71 -7.45 0.56
N ARG A 471 -13.90 -7.61 0.01
CA ARG A 471 -14.72 -8.78 0.31
C ARG A 471 -14.25 -10.00 -0.45
N LEU A 472 -13.92 -11.07 0.28
CA LEU A 472 -13.52 -12.34 -0.30
C LEU A 472 -14.71 -13.13 -0.84
N LEU A 473 -14.54 -13.74 -2.00
CA LEU A 473 -15.54 -14.56 -2.66
C LEU A 473 -15.16 -16.04 -2.68
N SER A 474 -16.15 -16.90 -2.54
CA SER A 474 -16.00 -18.34 -2.76
C SER A 474 -15.89 -18.66 -4.26
N ALA A 475 -15.34 -19.81 -4.62
CA ALA A 475 -15.25 -20.22 -6.03
C ALA A 475 -16.61 -20.26 -6.76
N PRO A 476 -17.74 -20.68 -6.14
CA PRO A 476 -19.05 -20.55 -6.75
C PRO A 476 -19.50 -19.09 -6.95
N GLU A 477 -19.22 -18.19 -6.01
CA GLU A 477 -19.56 -16.77 -6.16
C GLU A 477 -18.73 -16.11 -7.29
N TRP A 478 -17.43 -16.43 -7.39
CA TRP A 478 -16.60 -15.98 -8.50
C TRP A 478 -17.08 -16.48 -9.86
N ARG A 479 -17.54 -17.73 -9.92
CA ARG A 479 -18.14 -18.29 -11.13
C ARG A 479 -19.39 -17.51 -11.55
N ASP A 480 -20.23 -17.10 -10.60
CA ASP A 480 -21.43 -16.30 -10.87
C ASP A 480 -21.07 -14.90 -11.38
N VAL A 481 -20.05 -14.27 -10.78
CA VAL A 481 -19.48 -13.01 -11.27
C VAL A 481 -19.03 -13.15 -12.73
N LEU A 482 -18.23 -14.16 -13.03
CA LEU A 482 -17.66 -14.38 -14.37
C LEU A 482 -18.72 -14.83 -15.40
N GLU A 483 -19.85 -15.39 -14.96
CA GLU A 483 -21.00 -15.63 -15.84
C GLU A 483 -21.78 -14.35 -16.18
N GLY A 484 -21.50 -13.24 -15.49
CA GLY A 484 -22.21 -11.98 -15.65
C GLY A 484 -23.54 -11.94 -14.91
N LEU A 485 -23.74 -12.82 -13.90
CA LEU A 485 -24.96 -12.88 -13.10
C LEU A 485 -25.11 -11.68 -12.15
N LEU A 486 -24.15 -10.75 -12.12
CA LEU A 486 -24.21 -9.52 -11.33
C LEU A 486 -25.41 -8.65 -11.71
N THR A 487 -25.68 -8.57 -13.01
CA THR A 487 -26.63 -7.63 -13.62
C THR A 487 -27.84 -8.33 -14.23
N GLU A 488 -27.87 -9.67 -14.22
CA GLU A 488 -28.94 -10.45 -14.83
C GLU A 488 -30.22 -10.42 -13.97
N ARG A 489 -31.13 -9.51 -14.32
CA ARG A 489 -32.44 -9.39 -13.69
C ARG A 489 -33.41 -10.41 -14.29
N GLY A 490 -33.45 -11.60 -13.68
CA GLY A 490 -34.53 -12.56 -13.94
C GLY A 490 -35.91 -12.01 -13.58
N ARG A 491 -36.98 -12.78 -13.83
CA ARG A 491 -38.36 -12.40 -13.43
C ARG A 491 -38.42 -12.01 -11.95
N ALA A 492 -39.27 -11.05 -11.62
CA ALA A 492 -39.49 -10.60 -10.25
C ALA A 492 -39.76 -11.80 -9.31
N GLY A 493 -38.99 -11.92 -8.23
CA GLY A 493 -39.07 -13.02 -7.26
C GLY A 493 -38.33 -14.31 -7.64
N SER A 494 -37.75 -14.42 -8.84
CA SER A 494 -37.05 -15.62 -9.31
C SER A 494 -35.75 -15.90 -8.53
N ARG A 495 -35.31 -17.17 -8.53
CA ARG A 495 -34.03 -17.57 -7.94
C ARG A 495 -32.84 -16.85 -8.59
N THR A 496 -32.90 -16.61 -9.90
CA THR A 496 -31.89 -15.85 -10.66
C THR A 496 -31.82 -14.41 -10.19
N GLN A 497 -32.98 -13.73 -10.07
CA GLN A 497 -33.01 -12.35 -9.56
C GLN A 497 -32.48 -12.25 -8.13
N ARG A 498 -32.89 -13.15 -7.22
CA ARG A 498 -32.38 -13.17 -5.84
C ARG A 498 -30.87 -13.40 -5.78
N ARG A 499 -30.33 -14.22 -6.69
CA ARG A 499 -28.90 -14.54 -6.78
C ARG A 499 -28.09 -13.34 -7.31
N SER A 500 -28.60 -12.67 -8.34
CA SER A 500 -28.04 -11.42 -8.88
C SER A 500 -28.05 -10.32 -7.83
N LEU A 501 -29.19 -10.05 -7.19
CA LEU A 501 -29.31 -9.03 -6.13
C LEU A 501 -28.35 -9.31 -4.98
N LYS A 502 -28.22 -10.56 -4.53
CA LYS A 502 -27.27 -10.92 -3.47
C LYS A 502 -25.83 -10.62 -3.85
N LEU A 503 -25.46 -10.81 -5.12
CA LEU A 503 -24.11 -10.56 -5.61
C LEU A 503 -23.87 -9.07 -5.87
N GLU A 504 -24.90 -8.36 -6.32
CA GLU A 504 -24.92 -6.90 -6.45
C GLU A 504 -24.77 -6.24 -5.07
N ASP A 505 -25.57 -6.63 -4.07
CA ASP A 505 -25.45 -6.20 -2.66
C ASP A 505 -24.07 -6.52 -2.06
N LEU A 506 -23.39 -7.53 -2.60
CA LEU A 506 -22.06 -7.93 -2.13
C LEU A 506 -20.98 -6.94 -2.60
N ILE A 507 -21.07 -6.48 -3.85
CA ILE A 507 -20.04 -5.65 -4.50
C ILE A 507 -20.39 -4.15 -4.42
N ARG A 508 -21.67 -3.81 -4.42
CA ARG A 508 -22.20 -2.43 -4.44
C ARG A 508 -21.61 -1.52 -3.37
N PRO A 509 -21.51 -1.90 -2.07
CA PRO A 509 -20.93 -1.01 -1.06
C PRO A 509 -19.51 -0.59 -1.42
N ALA A 510 -18.77 -1.50 -2.05
CA ALA A 510 -17.40 -1.25 -2.48
C ALA A 510 -17.35 -0.38 -3.74
N LEU A 511 -18.36 -0.40 -4.61
CA LEU A 511 -18.49 0.52 -5.75
C LEU A 511 -18.94 1.92 -5.30
N GLU A 512 -19.93 2.01 -4.41
CA GLU A 512 -20.45 3.25 -3.85
C GLU A 512 -19.39 4.02 -3.05
N ALA A 513 -18.66 3.32 -2.16
CA ALA A 513 -17.53 3.90 -1.42
C ALA A 513 -16.42 4.45 -2.32
N SER A 514 -16.44 4.04 -3.58
CA SER A 514 -15.45 4.36 -4.60
C SER A 514 -15.98 5.33 -5.65
N ASN A 515 -17.20 5.85 -5.46
CA ASN A 515 -17.89 6.70 -6.43
C ASN A 515 -17.96 6.09 -7.85
N VAL A 516 -18.02 4.76 -7.94
CA VAL A 516 -18.19 4.00 -9.18
C VAL A 516 -19.68 3.77 -9.38
N ALA A 517 -20.27 4.41 -10.39
CA ALA A 517 -21.73 4.60 -10.49
C ALA A 517 -22.54 3.30 -10.60
N SER A 518 -22.06 2.32 -11.38
CA SER A 518 -22.74 1.03 -11.61
C SER A 518 -21.85 0.10 -12.45
N ILE A 519 -22.08 -1.22 -12.33
CA ILE A 519 -21.63 -2.22 -13.31
C ILE A 519 -22.78 -2.42 -14.31
N GLU A 520 -22.56 -2.08 -15.57
CA GLU A 520 -23.55 -2.18 -16.64
C GLU A 520 -23.02 -3.00 -17.83
N GLY A 521 -23.91 -3.47 -18.70
CA GLY A 521 -23.51 -4.12 -19.95
C GLY A 521 -23.09 -5.60 -19.83
N LEU A 522 -23.42 -6.27 -18.72
CA LEU A 522 -23.22 -7.70 -18.51
C LEU A 522 -24.58 -8.44 -18.41
N PRO A 523 -24.64 -9.76 -18.70
CA PRO A 523 -23.65 -10.55 -19.42
C PRO A 523 -23.59 -10.17 -20.91
N VAL A 524 -22.42 -10.31 -21.53
CA VAL A 524 -22.27 -10.13 -22.99
C VAL A 524 -22.78 -11.37 -23.72
N PRO A 525 -23.64 -11.23 -24.75
CA PRO A 525 -24.11 -12.35 -25.57
C PRO A 525 -22.95 -13.11 -26.22
N LEU A 526 -23.09 -14.43 -26.39
CA LEU A 526 -22.00 -15.29 -26.89
C LEU A 526 -21.43 -14.82 -28.24
N ASP A 527 -22.31 -14.33 -29.13
CA ASP A 527 -21.96 -13.90 -30.48
C ASP A 527 -21.11 -12.61 -30.52
N HIS A 528 -21.09 -11.86 -29.41
CA HIS A 528 -20.29 -10.65 -29.26
C HIS A 528 -19.01 -10.88 -28.45
N LEU A 529 -18.74 -12.11 -28.00
CA LEU A 529 -17.54 -12.41 -27.23
C LEU A 529 -16.30 -12.48 -28.14
N PRO A 530 -15.21 -11.79 -27.81
CA PRO A 530 -13.97 -11.88 -28.57
C PRO A 530 -13.34 -13.27 -28.41
N HIS A 531 -12.55 -13.64 -29.41
CA HIS A 531 -11.63 -14.78 -29.30
C HIS A 531 -10.37 -14.34 -28.54
N PHE A 532 -9.89 -15.23 -27.66
CA PHE A 532 -8.64 -15.04 -26.94
C PHE A 532 -7.61 -16.04 -27.47
N THR A 533 -6.41 -15.56 -27.73
CA THR A 533 -5.26 -16.43 -27.99
C THR A 533 -4.85 -17.18 -26.72
N VAL A 534 -4.04 -18.22 -26.87
CA VAL A 534 -3.49 -18.95 -25.71
C VAL A 534 -2.62 -18.03 -24.87
N GLU A 535 -1.83 -17.19 -25.54
CA GLU A 535 -0.92 -16.19 -24.96
C GLU A 535 -1.71 -15.18 -24.12
N LYS A 536 -2.77 -14.58 -24.67
CA LYS A 536 -3.58 -13.60 -23.92
C LYS A 536 -4.34 -14.24 -22.77
N THR A 537 -4.77 -15.50 -22.94
CA THR A 537 -5.37 -16.27 -21.86
C THR A 537 -4.36 -16.50 -20.72
N ARG A 538 -3.13 -16.89 -21.06
CA ARG A 538 -2.04 -17.09 -20.09
C ARG A 538 -1.70 -15.81 -19.34
N GLU A 539 -1.65 -14.66 -20.00
CA GLU A 539 -1.42 -13.36 -19.35
C GLU A 539 -2.50 -13.01 -18.33
N ILE A 540 -3.78 -13.23 -18.68
CA ILE A 540 -4.90 -13.00 -17.76
C ILE A 540 -4.79 -13.93 -16.54
N VAL A 541 -4.54 -15.22 -16.77
CA VAL A 541 -4.39 -16.21 -15.70
C VAL A 541 -3.19 -15.89 -14.81
N TRP A 542 -2.07 -15.48 -15.40
CA TRP A 542 -0.88 -15.05 -14.68
C TRP A 542 -1.16 -13.84 -13.78
N LEU A 543 -1.83 -12.80 -14.29
CA LEU A 543 -2.15 -11.60 -13.52
C LEU A 543 -2.99 -11.94 -12.28
N VAL A 544 -3.99 -12.81 -12.45
CA VAL A 544 -4.87 -13.28 -11.38
C VAL A 544 -4.10 -14.11 -10.36
N ALA A 545 -3.24 -15.02 -10.83
CA ALA A 545 -2.42 -15.87 -9.98
C ALA A 545 -1.40 -15.06 -9.17
N GLU A 546 -0.62 -14.20 -9.83
CA GLU A 546 0.43 -13.39 -9.23
C GLU A 546 -0.14 -12.40 -8.21
N THR A 547 -1.24 -11.71 -8.55
CA THR A 547 -1.92 -10.82 -7.61
C THR A 547 -2.42 -11.60 -6.39
N SER A 548 -3.08 -12.74 -6.60
CA SER A 548 -3.58 -13.57 -5.48
C SER A 548 -2.45 -14.07 -4.59
N PHE A 549 -1.35 -14.56 -5.19
CA PHE A 549 -0.17 -15.03 -4.48
C PHE A 549 0.44 -13.95 -3.58
N ARG A 550 0.63 -12.73 -4.11
CA ARG A 550 1.19 -11.60 -3.33
C ARG A 550 0.34 -11.26 -2.11
N PHE A 551 -0.99 -11.23 -2.26
CA PHE A 551 -1.92 -11.00 -1.15
C PHE A 551 -1.91 -12.15 -0.13
N GLU A 552 -1.97 -13.39 -0.62
CA GLU A 552 -1.95 -14.59 0.20
C GLU A 552 -0.67 -14.69 1.04
N PHE A 553 0.48 -14.36 0.45
CA PHE A 553 1.75 -14.33 1.16
C PHE A 553 1.81 -13.24 2.22
N CYS A 554 1.32 -12.02 1.92
CA CYS A 554 1.26 -10.93 2.90
C CYS A 554 0.36 -11.29 4.10
N ALA A 555 -0.81 -11.86 3.82
CA ALA A 555 -1.75 -12.29 4.85
C ALA A 555 -1.18 -13.42 5.71
N LEU A 556 -0.50 -14.39 5.07
CA LEU A 556 0.17 -15.48 5.79
C LEU A 556 1.29 -14.95 6.68
N ASP A 557 2.17 -14.07 6.17
CA ASP A 557 3.26 -13.49 6.97
C ASP A 557 2.74 -12.78 8.20
N ARG A 558 1.72 -11.93 8.04
CA ARG A 558 1.11 -11.21 9.17
C ARG A 558 0.51 -12.16 10.20
N ARG A 559 -0.23 -13.19 9.78
CA ARG A 559 -0.85 -14.17 10.69
C ARG A 559 0.18 -15.03 11.40
N ALA A 560 1.19 -15.52 10.67
CA ALA A 560 2.19 -16.43 11.19
C ALA A 560 3.22 -15.73 12.08
N SER A 561 3.58 -14.49 11.78
CA SER A 561 4.54 -13.70 12.56
C SER A 561 3.89 -12.82 13.65
N GLY A 562 2.64 -12.42 13.46
CA GLY A 562 1.96 -11.42 14.28
C GLY A 562 2.51 -10.00 14.11
N LYS A 563 3.31 -9.73 13.06
CA LYS A 563 3.95 -8.44 12.80
C LYS A 563 3.29 -7.73 11.62
N ASP A 564 3.18 -6.39 11.70
CA ASP A 564 2.82 -5.55 10.56
C ASP A 564 4.11 -5.01 9.90
N ARG A 565 4.62 -5.75 8.92
CA ARG A 565 5.93 -5.53 8.28
C ARG A 565 5.88 -5.58 6.76
N LEU A 566 4.83 -4.98 6.23
CA LEU A 566 4.49 -5.02 4.80
C LEU A 566 5.63 -4.61 3.87
N ASP A 567 6.43 -3.61 4.26
CA ASP A 567 7.57 -3.16 3.45
C ASP A 567 8.66 -4.23 3.34
N GLU A 568 8.89 -5.02 4.39
CA GLU A 568 9.81 -6.17 4.34
C GLU A 568 9.24 -7.26 3.43
N VAL A 569 7.93 -7.54 3.53
CA VAL A 569 7.24 -8.54 2.70
C VAL A 569 7.35 -8.19 1.22
N ARG A 570 7.17 -6.92 0.84
CA ARG A 570 7.30 -6.47 -0.56
C ARG A 570 8.66 -6.82 -1.18
N THR A 571 9.74 -6.89 -0.38
CA THR A 571 11.06 -7.27 -0.87
C THR A 571 11.16 -8.73 -1.33
N CYS A 572 10.13 -9.55 -1.08
CA CYS A 572 10.03 -10.92 -1.56
C CYS A 572 9.52 -11.02 -2.99
N PHE A 573 9.11 -9.92 -3.64
CA PHE A 573 8.57 -9.93 -4.99
C PHE A 573 9.39 -9.02 -5.91
N ALA A 574 9.34 -9.29 -7.22
CA ALA A 574 9.79 -8.32 -8.21
C ALA A 574 8.75 -7.19 -8.34
N GLY A 575 9.23 -5.94 -8.43
CA GLY A 575 8.40 -4.74 -8.31
C GLY A 575 7.85 -4.55 -6.88
N HIS A 576 7.26 -3.38 -6.62
CA HIS A 576 6.71 -3.04 -5.29
C HIS A 576 5.18 -3.17 -5.21
N MET A 577 4.50 -3.37 -6.35
CA MET A 577 3.05 -3.53 -6.44
C MET A 577 2.56 -4.87 -5.90
N LEU A 578 1.58 -4.87 -4.98
CA LEU A 578 0.82 -6.08 -4.64
C LEU A 578 -0.38 -6.31 -5.58
N VAL A 579 -0.99 -5.22 -6.05
CA VAL A 579 -2.19 -5.25 -6.89
C VAL A 579 -1.78 -5.05 -8.34
N GLY A 580 -2.20 -5.95 -9.22
CA GLY A 580 -2.05 -5.79 -10.67
C GLY A 580 -0.60 -5.57 -11.12
N PRO A 581 0.36 -6.45 -10.76
CA PRO A 581 1.74 -6.29 -11.17
C PRO A 581 1.87 -6.29 -12.71
N PRO A 582 2.75 -5.46 -13.29
CA PRO A 582 2.88 -5.36 -14.74
C PRO A 582 3.44 -6.65 -15.36
N LEU A 583 3.04 -6.93 -16.60
CA LEU A 583 3.34 -8.19 -17.29
C LEU A 583 4.83 -8.43 -17.51
N HIS A 584 5.64 -7.39 -17.68
CA HIS A 584 7.10 -7.51 -17.83
C HIS A 584 7.79 -8.14 -16.60
N LEU A 585 7.11 -8.25 -15.45
CA LEU A 585 7.61 -8.94 -14.26
C LEU A 585 7.36 -10.46 -14.28
N SER A 586 6.64 -10.97 -15.28
CA SER A 586 6.27 -12.41 -15.40
C SER A 586 7.45 -13.37 -15.54
N LYS A 587 8.64 -12.85 -15.84
CA LYS A 587 9.91 -13.59 -15.90
C LYS A 587 10.92 -13.09 -14.86
N GLN A 588 10.46 -12.39 -13.81
CA GLN A 588 11.30 -11.88 -12.72
C GLN A 588 10.84 -12.44 -11.38
N GLY A 589 11.53 -12.10 -10.29
CA GLY A 589 11.05 -12.50 -8.96
C GLY A 589 11.25 -14.00 -8.74
N TRP A 590 10.21 -14.63 -8.20
CA TRP A 590 10.10 -16.07 -8.12
C TRP A 590 9.93 -16.71 -9.50
N ALA A 591 9.39 -15.98 -10.48
CA ALA A 591 9.23 -16.47 -11.84
C ALA A 591 10.51 -16.36 -12.68
N ALA A 592 11.64 -15.88 -12.15
CA ALA A 592 12.88 -15.76 -12.92
C ALA A 592 13.42 -17.12 -13.41
N PRO A 593 13.91 -17.23 -14.66
CA PRO A 593 14.39 -18.50 -15.22
C PRO A 593 15.64 -19.02 -14.50
N ALA A 594 16.59 -18.14 -14.20
CA ALA A 594 17.82 -18.45 -13.48
C ALA A 594 17.55 -18.57 -11.96
N LEU A 595 18.18 -19.56 -11.32
CA LEU A 595 18.03 -19.81 -9.88
C LEU A 595 18.64 -18.67 -9.05
N GLU A 596 19.73 -18.10 -9.53
CA GLU A 596 20.48 -17.00 -8.93
C GLU A 596 19.61 -15.73 -8.83
N GLU A 597 18.79 -15.48 -9.85
CA GLU A 597 17.85 -14.36 -9.88
C GLU A 597 16.65 -14.55 -8.94
N ARG A 598 16.20 -15.81 -8.76
CA ARG A 598 15.14 -16.16 -7.80
C ARG A 598 15.65 -16.12 -6.36
N HIS A 599 16.90 -16.56 -6.15
CA HIS A 599 17.51 -16.74 -4.84
C HIS A 599 17.42 -15.50 -3.95
N ARG A 600 17.60 -14.30 -4.53
CA ARG A 600 17.45 -13.04 -3.76
C ARG A 600 16.07 -12.89 -3.11
N TYR A 601 15.01 -13.32 -3.79
CA TYR A 601 13.63 -13.21 -3.30
C TYR A 601 13.28 -14.36 -2.35
N VAL A 602 13.72 -15.57 -2.68
CA VAL A 602 13.61 -16.76 -1.82
C VAL A 602 14.32 -16.52 -0.48
N GLY A 603 15.51 -15.92 -0.49
CA GLY A 603 16.24 -15.54 0.70
C GLY A 603 15.48 -14.54 1.57
N ARG A 604 14.88 -13.49 0.97
CA ARG A 604 14.03 -12.54 1.70
C ARG A 604 12.82 -13.23 2.34
N ALA A 605 12.16 -14.15 1.63
CA ALA A 605 11.06 -14.92 2.18
C ALA A 605 11.52 -15.82 3.34
N ALA A 606 12.68 -16.49 3.21
CA ALA A 606 13.27 -17.29 4.27
C ALA A 606 13.54 -16.45 5.54
N PHE A 607 14.04 -15.21 5.39
CA PHE A 607 14.24 -14.30 6.52
C PHE A 607 12.93 -13.99 7.25
N LEU A 608 11.82 -13.78 6.53
CA LEU A 608 10.52 -13.53 7.16
C LEU A 608 10.00 -14.77 7.88
N MET A 609 10.17 -15.94 7.28
CA MET A 609 9.76 -17.25 7.83
C MET A 609 10.47 -17.60 9.15
N LEU A 610 11.54 -16.91 9.52
CA LEU A 610 12.18 -17.05 10.83
C LEU A 610 11.27 -16.67 12.00
N ASP A 611 10.31 -15.79 11.77
CA ASP A 611 9.34 -15.36 12.78
C ASP A 611 8.01 -16.12 12.71
N TRP A 612 7.84 -17.01 11.73
CA TRP A 612 6.57 -17.71 11.53
C TRP A 612 6.35 -18.78 12.60
N THR A 613 5.16 -18.76 13.19
CA THR A 613 4.68 -19.79 14.12
C THR A 613 3.77 -20.76 13.37
N THR A 614 4.19 -22.00 13.20
CA THR A 614 3.47 -23.06 12.46
C THR A 614 3.32 -24.33 13.31
N LYS A 615 2.41 -25.22 12.93
CA LYS A 615 2.24 -26.55 13.53
C LYS A 615 3.34 -27.49 13.03
N SER A 616 3.62 -27.46 11.73
CA SER A 616 4.73 -28.20 11.14
C SER A 616 6.07 -27.53 11.47
N ALA A 617 7.09 -28.36 11.67
CA ALA A 617 8.45 -27.90 11.92
C ALA A 617 8.98 -27.11 10.71
N ARG A 618 9.64 -25.98 10.99
CA ARG A 618 10.36 -25.20 9.99
C ARG A 618 11.61 -25.97 9.54
N PRO A 619 11.90 -26.07 8.23
CA PRO A 619 13.12 -26.71 7.74
C PRO A 619 14.41 -26.06 8.27
N ASP A 620 15.41 -26.89 8.61
CA ASP A 620 16.65 -26.43 9.27
C ASP A 620 17.43 -25.40 8.47
N ILE A 621 17.50 -25.54 7.14
CA ILE A 621 18.20 -24.58 6.28
C ILE A 621 17.66 -23.15 6.42
N ILE A 622 16.37 -22.97 6.73
CA ILE A 622 15.77 -21.64 6.97
C ILE A 622 16.32 -21.04 8.27
N ASN A 623 16.57 -21.85 9.31
CA ASN A 623 17.14 -21.38 10.58
C ASN A 623 18.53 -20.76 10.39
N HIS A 624 19.28 -21.22 9.38
CA HIS A 624 20.65 -20.79 9.14
C HIS A 624 20.77 -19.65 8.12
N VAL A 625 19.67 -19.14 7.55
CA VAL A 625 19.71 -18.07 6.54
C VAL A 625 20.39 -16.78 7.02
N LYS A 626 20.34 -16.50 8.33
CA LYS A 626 21.04 -15.36 8.97
C LYS A 626 22.56 -15.51 9.05
N ASN A 627 23.05 -16.75 9.13
CA ASN A 627 24.45 -17.05 9.38
C ASN A 627 25.23 -17.33 8.08
N LEU A 628 24.53 -17.38 6.95
CA LEU A 628 25.12 -17.57 5.63
C LEU A 628 25.61 -16.22 5.08
N HIS A 629 26.65 -15.70 5.73
CA HIS A 629 27.59 -14.83 5.04
C HIS A 629 28.41 -15.73 4.10
N PHE A 630 28.59 -15.31 2.84
CA PHE A 630 29.36 -15.95 1.75
C PHE A 630 28.58 -16.78 0.71
N HIS A 631 29.14 -16.77 -0.49
CA HIS A 631 28.59 -17.22 -1.77
C HIS A 631 27.76 -18.50 -1.68
N TRP A 632 26.47 -18.38 -2.04
CA TRP A 632 25.60 -19.55 -2.16
C TRP A 632 26.03 -20.37 -3.37
N SER A 633 26.26 -21.67 -3.17
CA SER A 633 26.36 -22.59 -4.30
C SER A 633 24.99 -22.78 -4.94
N LEU A 634 24.94 -23.17 -6.23
CA LEU A 634 23.66 -23.49 -6.90
C LEU A 634 22.88 -24.58 -6.16
N SER A 635 23.59 -25.55 -5.58
CA SER A 635 22.99 -26.62 -4.77
C SER A 635 22.30 -26.07 -3.52
N ASP A 636 22.97 -25.15 -2.80
CA ASP A 636 22.41 -24.55 -1.59
C ASP A 636 21.21 -23.65 -1.91
N MET A 637 21.28 -22.91 -3.02
CA MET A 637 20.15 -22.10 -3.50
C MET A 637 18.93 -22.98 -3.81
N GLN A 638 19.13 -24.12 -4.47
CA GLN A 638 18.05 -25.05 -4.81
C GLN A 638 17.46 -25.72 -3.56
N LEU A 639 18.31 -26.07 -2.59
CA LEU A 639 17.89 -26.64 -1.32
C LEU A 639 17.07 -25.62 -0.50
N LEU A 640 17.51 -24.36 -0.46
CA LEU A 640 16.78 -23.28 0.19
C LEU A 640 15.43 -23.04 -0.50
N GLU A 641 15.40 -22.94 -1.82
CA GLU A 641 14.16 -22.74 -2.58
C GLU A 641 13.14 -23.85 -2.30
N THR A 642 13.58 -25.11 -2.32
CA THR A 642 12.73 -26.26 -2.01
C THR A 642 12.18 -26.17 -0.58
N ALA A 643 13.03 -25.85 0.39
CA ALA A 643 12.64 -25.73 1.79
C ALA A 643 11.65 -24.58 2.02
N VAL A 644 11.88 -23.42 1.41
CA VAL A 644 11.01 -22.24 1.48
C VAL A 644 9.66 -22.53 0.85
N CYS A 645 9.62 -23.13 -0.35
CA CYS A 645 8.36 -23.49 -1.03
C CYS A 645 7.54 -24.49 -0.20
N ARG A 646 8.19 -25.51 0.37
CA ARG A 646 7.55 -26.51 1.22
C ARG A 646 7.00 -25.91 2.51
N HIS A 647 7.77 -25.04 3.15
CA HIS A 647 7.33 -24.37 4.37
C HIS A 647 6.17 -23.40 4.08
N TYR A 648 6.23 -22.63 2.99
CA TYR A 648 5.16 -21.73 2.55
C TYR A 648 3.84 -22.47 2.33
N THR A 649 3.84 -23.49 1.46
CA THR A 649 2.63 -24.21 1.08
C THR A 649 2.00 -24.95 2.26
N GLN A 650 2.83 -25.54 3.14
CA GLN A 650 2.35 -26.18 4.37
C GLN A 650 1.77 -25.16 5.35
N ALA A 651 2.48 -24.06 5.62
CA ALA A 651 2.00 -22.99 6.50
C ALA A 651 0.70 -22.38 5.97
N PHE A 652 0.59 -22.20 4.65
CA PHE A 652 -0.64 -21.69 4.04
C PHE A 652 -1.82 -22.63 4.30
N TRP A 653 -1.65 -23.95 4.12
CA TRP A 653 -2.69 -24.94 4.47
C TRP A 653 -3.07 -24.86 5.95
N GLU A 654 -2.10 -24.76 6.85
CA GLU A 654 -2.36 -24.65 8.29
C GLU A 654 -3.18 -23.41 8.64
N TYR A 655 -2.92 -22.26 8.01
CA TYR A 655 -3.64 -21.02 8.33
C TYR A 655 -4.97 -20.85 7.58
N PHE A 656 -5.06 -21.31 6.32
CA PHE A 656 -6.19 -21.02 5.44
C PHE A 656 -7.04 -22.26 5.10
N GLY A 657 -6.54 -23.47 5.31
CA GLY A 657 -7.29 -24.71 5.09
C GLY A 657 -7.70 -24.95 3.64
N ARG A 658 -6.96 -24.39 2.68
CA ARG A 658 -7.09 -24.63 1.24
C ARG A 658 -5.73 -24.60 0.56
N ALA A 659 -5.65 -25.06 -0.69
CA ALA A 659 -4.47 -24.91 -1.52
C ALA A 659 -4.13 -23.43 -1.74
N ALA A 660 -2.83 -23.11 -1.68
CA ALA A 660 -2.31 -21.79 -2.01
C ALA A 660 -2.40 -21.53 -3.52
N VAL A 661 -2.63 -20.28 -3.90
CA VAL A 661 -2.40 -19.85 -5.28
C VAL A 661 -0.89 -19.70 -5.48
N LEU A 662 -0.36 -20.34 -6.52
CA LEU A 662 1.06 -20.35 -6.80
C LEU A 662 1.42 -19.26 -7.83
N PRO A 663 2.62 -18.65 -7.71
CA PRO A 663 3.16 -17.82 -8.78
C PRO A 663 3.47 -18.66 -10.01
N MET A 664 3.37 -18.04 -11.18
CA MET A 664 3.53 -18.69 -12.49
C MET A 664 4.50 -17.92 -13.37
N ARG A 665 4.99 -18.58 -14.43
CA ARG A 665 5.85 -17.97 -15.44
C ARG A 665 5.16 -17.93 -16.80
N LEU A 666 5.28 -16.80 -17.49
CA LEU A 666 4.96 -16.71 -18.91
C LEU A 666 6.20 -17.09 -19.73
N GLU A 667 6.06 -18.06 -20.63
CA GLU A 667 7.17 -18.53 -21.48
C GLU A 667 7.21 -17.82 -22.84
N HIS A 668 6.09 -17.26 -23.29
CA HIS A 668 6.04 -16.51 -24.56
C HIS A 668 6.73 -15.16 -24.43
N GLU A 669 7.13 -14.59 -25.57
CA GLU A 669 7.59 -13.20 -25.61
C GLU A 669 6.38 -12.27 -25.50
N LEU A 670 6.52 -11.23 -24.67
CA LEU A 670 5.50 -10.22 -24.51
C LEU A 670 5.57 -9.26 -25.69
N ASP A 671 4.42 -8.86 -26.22
CA ASP A 671 4.38 -7.84 -27.25
C ASP A 671 5.02 -6.54 -26.71
N LYS A 672 5.93 -5.96 -27.50
CA LYS A 672 6.73 -4.78 -27.10
C LYS A 672 5.88 -3.59 -26.63
N GLU A 673 4.63 -3.51 -27.07
CA GLU A 673 3.68 -2.47 -26.64
C GLU A 673 3.25 -2.58 -25.16
N GLU A 674 3.38 -3.74 -24.52
CA GLU A 674 3.10 -3.91 -23.07
C GLU A 674 4.38 -4.12 -22.22
N GLY A 675 5.54 -4.32 -22.85
CA GLY A 675 6.79 -4.79 -22.21
C GLY A 675 7.93 -3.78 -22.06
N GLU A 676 7.98 -2.72 -22.86
CA GLU A 676 8.95 -1.61 -22.74
C GLU A 676 8.21 -0.27 -22.64
N ILE A 677 7.58 0.04 -21.48
CA ILE A 677 7.04 1.38 -21.19
C ILE A 677 7.34 1.78 -19.75
#